data_AF-A0AAD5T248-F1
#
_entry.id   AF-A0AAD5T248-F1
#
_cell.length_a   1.000
_cell.length_b   1.000
_cell.length_c   1.000
_cell.angle_alpha   90.00
_cell.angle_beta   90.00
_cell.angle_gamma   90.00
#
_symmetry.space_group_name_H-M   'P 1'
#
loop_
_entity.id
_entity.type
_entity.pdbx_description
1 polymer ?
#
loop_
_entity_poly.entity_id
_entity_poly.type
_entity_poly.pdbx_seq_one_letter_code
_entity_poly.pdbx_strand_id
1 'polypeptide(L)'
;MNDRQSSLLDTSLRFVGGAAVGGSDVSLSSLSSSVLHEYGTQAYTPPTTRLCVAMVGLPARGKTYTGRKMARYLNWLGNPSRTFNVGNYRRKVAGANQPHLFFDPSNQESVRVRQEIADLALDDMVDWFTDLEHKEEREREQFRQDSIRESLSAAAAAAVSVGGASPIPARRLSSFSLSGASGVPSVGVGASSLSSASQQQQQQKIVGSPSLGPKIAVKKSQVGAARVAIYDATNSTKERRQIIMDRCEKENIQVMFVESICDRMDVILANIKEVKLSSPDYENVPAEQAVKDFMSRIYHYSKTYETLSRTENNSTISFVKLINVGERVLVNNVRGYIQSRIVYFLMNLNITPRCVYFSRHGESMYNVAGKIGGDADLSPRGWQYATRLPELIARQMDDVATSAREAASAADEMNTAWRGWLSGEDGGVAGSDGKAVAAGEGAKRIPEEEGGAAIFPAFDISDGGSVVNAQRRQRGDGGEDVKPTLTVWTSTLKRTIQTASHLAYPQWQWKALDELDSGVCDGLTYEEIEERHPEDFAARDDDKYNYRYKGGESYADLVRRLDPVMLELERHHESNHPILIIGHQAVLRALYAYFMGYSHEELPYVKIPLHTVIKLTFKAYGCIEERFKVDIEAVDTHRPRLHNALLPQSVMEEPGIEDEEKKEKKV
;
A
#
# COMPACT_ATOMS: atom_id res chain seq x y z
N MET A 1 10.65 45.87 17.26
CA MET A 1 10.15 45.69 15.87
C MET A 1 10.33 44.21 15.56
N ASN A 2 9.59 43.27 16.17
CA ASN A 2 8.14 43.09 16.26
C ASN A 2 7.42 43.13 14.91
N ASP A 3 6.68 42.04 14.69
CA ASP A 3 5.56 41.82 13.78
C ASP A 3 5.87 41.52 12.31
N ARG A 4 5.81 40.22 11.98
CA ARG A 4 4.76 39.62 11.11
C ARG A 4 5.01 38.13 10.89
N GLN A 5 4.63 37.32 11.87
CA GLN A 5 4.24 35.92 11.69
C GLN A 5 2.82 35.77 12.25
N SER A 6 1.82 35.69 11.38
CA SER A 6 0.51 35.03 11.57
C SER A 6 -0.50 35.55 10.55
N SER A 7 -0.85 34.71 9.59
CA SER A 7 -2.19 34.58 9.01
C SER A 7 -2.06 33.72 7.77
N LEU A 8 -2.63 32.52 7.82
CA LEU A 8 -3.17 31.74 6.69
C LEU A 8 -3.62 30.38 7.24
N LEU A 9 -4.56 30.41 8.19
CA LEU A 9 -5.41 29.29 8.58
C LEU A 9 -6.78 29.85 8.99
N ASP A 10 -7.54 30.30 8.01
CA ASP A 10 -9.01 30.35 8.13
C ASP A 10 -9.60 30.27 6.72
N THR A 11 -10.17 29.13 6.39
CA THR A 11 -11.07 29.00 5.23
C THR A 11 -12.28 28.22 5.68
N SER A 12 -13.08 28.91 6.48
CA SER A 12 -14.45 28.58 6.79
C SER A 12 -15.27 28.37 5.49
N LEU A 13 -15.80 27.16 5.32
CA LEU A 13 -16.79 26.81 4.29
C LEU A 13 -18.02 27.71 4.41
N ARG A 14 -18.25 28.58 3.41
CA ARG A 14 -19.53 29.26 3.20
C ARG A 14 -20.37 28.42 2.23
N PHE A 15 -21.39 27.74 2.76
CA PHE A 15 -22.51 27.26 1.96
C PHE A 15 -23.43 28.45 1.64
N VAL A 16 -23.72 28.63 0.35
CA VAL A 16 -24.64 29.66 -0.17
C VAL A 16 -25.92 28.98 -0.66
N GLY A 17 -27.06 29.51 -0.21
CA GLY A 17 -28.42 29.28 -0.73
C GLY A 17 -29.23 28.24 0.06
N GLY A 18 -30.38 28.53 0.66
CA GLY A 18 -31.24 29.71 0.65
C GLY A 18 -32.70 29.24 0.71
N ALA A 19 -33.41 29.52 1.81
CA ALA A 19 -34.85 29.80 1.88
C ALA A 19 -35.22 30.04 3.36
N ALA A 20 -35.52 31.30 3.68
CA ALA A 20 -36.04 31.72 4.97
C ALA A 20 -37.55 31.44 5.05
N VAL A 21 -38.00 30.80 6.12
CA VAL A 21 -39.38 30.92 6.63
C VAL A 21 -39.29 31.09 8.15
N GLY A 22 -40.10 32.02 8.66
CA GLY A 22 -39.95 32.72 9.93
C GLY A 22 -40.16 31.92 11.20
N GLY A 23 -39.88 32.61 12.30
CA GLY A 23 -39.63 32.02 13.61
C GLY A 23 -40.82 31.47 14.36
N SER A 24 -40.50 30.55 15.26
CA SER A 24 -41.01 30.49 16.62
C SER A 24 -40.09 29.54 17.40
N ASP A 25 -39.55 30.03 18.52
CA ASP A 25 -38.80 29.22 19.48
C ASP A 25 -39.71 28.10 20.00
N VAL A 26 -39.48 26.87 19.53
CA VAL A 26 -40.08 25.67 20.12
C VAL A 26 -39.02 25.03 21.00
N SER A 27 -39.22 25.13 22.32
CA SER A 27 -38.45 24.43 23.34
C SER A 27 -38.40 22.92 23.07
N LEU A 28 -37.24 22.40 22.71
CA LEU A 28 -36.95 20.98 22.42
C LEU A 28 -37.03 20.04 23.66
N SER A 29 -37.71 20.44 24.73
CA SER A 29 -37.83 19.66 25.96
C SER A 29 -39.12 18.81 26.06
N SER A 30 -39.94 18.74 25.01
CA SER A 30 -41.26 18.08 25.09
C SER A 30 -41.54 16.96 24.08
N LEU A 31 -40.56 16.55 23.26
CA LEU A 31 -40.75 15.37 22.41
C LEU A 31 -40.52 14.09 23.20
N SER A 32 -41.58 13.30 23.36
CA SER A 32 -41.55 12.03 24.07
C SER A 32 -40.50 11.09 23.46
N SER A 33 -39.82 10.34 24.32
CA SER A 33 -38.81 9.32 24.03
C SER A 33 -39.25 8.19 23.09
N SER A 34 -40.51 8.17 22.66
CA SER A 34 -41.06 7.18 21.73
C SER A 34 -40.85 7.53 20.24
N VAL A 35 -40.64 8.80 19.88
CA VAL A 35 -40.47 9.22 18.46
C VAL A 35 -39.01 9.16 17.99
N LEU A 36 -38.04 9.12 18.91
CA LEU A 36 -36.62 8.96 18.60
C LEU A 36 -36.21 7.50 18.34
N HIS A 37 -37.10 6.53 18.53
CA HIS A 37 -36.77 5.11 18.41
C HIS A 37 -37.05 4.50 17.02
N GLU A 38 -37.75 5.22 16.13
CA GLU A 38 -38.12 4.72 14.79
C GLU A 38 -37.16 5.13 13.66
N TYR A 39 -36.27 6.11 13.88
CA TYR A 39 -35.17 6.41 12.96
C TYR A 39 -33.89 5.74 13.46
N GLY A 40 -33.79 4.44 13.21
CA GLY A 40 -32.52 3.72 13.30
C GLY A 40 -31.46 4.48 12.50
N THR A 41 -30.37 4.82 13.16
CA THR A 41 -29.18 5.49 12.63
C THR A 41 -28.50 4.62 11.55
N GLN A 42 -29.07 4.57 10.34
CA GLN A 42 -28.29 4.24 9.16
C GLN A 42 -27.34 5.41 8.91
N ALA A 43 -26.12 5.29 9.43
CA ALA A 43 -25.03 6.18 9.06
C ALA A 43 -24.90 6.19 7.53
N TYR A 44 -25.23 7.33 6.91
CA TYR A 44 -25.03 7.55 5.48
C TYR A 44 -23.56 7.26 5.16
N THR A 45 -23.30 6.19 4.42
CA THR A 45 -21.96 5.86 3.95
C THR A 45 -21.87 6.34 2.51
N PRO A 46 -21.01 7.31 2.18
CA PRO A 46 -20.87 7.76 0.81
C PRO A 46 -20.47 6.59 -0.10
N PRO A 47 -20.93 6.56 -1.37
CA PRO A 47 -20.57 5.50 -2.29
C PRO A 47 -19.05 5.43 -2.44
N THR A 48 -18.49 4.22 -2.31
CA THR A 48 -17.06 3.99 -2.58
C THR A 48 -16.76 4.33 -4.03
N THR A 49 -15.71 5.11 -4.28
CA THR A 49 -15.32 5.50 -5.65
C THR A 49 -14.76 4.29 -6.41
N ARG A 50 -15.28 4.00 -7.61
CA ARG A 50 -14.66 3.04 -8.55
C ARG A 50 -13.81 3.82 -9.55
N LEU A 51 -12.51 3.52 -9.64
CA LEU A 51 -11.57 4.20 -10.53
C LEU A 51 -10.78 3.21 -11.39
N CYS A 52 -10.88 3.34 -12.70
CA CYS A 52 -9.96 2.73 -13.66
C CYS A 52 -8.81 3.70 -13.96
N VAL A 53 -7.58 3.28 -13.65
CA VAL A 53 -6.35 3.94 -14.07
C VAL A 53 -5.79 3.23 -15.29
N ALA A 54 -6.00 3.80 -16.48
CA ALA A 54 -5.54 3.23 -17.73
C ALA A 54 -4.13 3.73 -18.08
N MET A 55 -3.17 2.80 -18.15
CA MET A 55 -1.78 3.13 -18.53
C MET A 55 -1.71 3.43 -20.03
N VAL A 56 -0.91 4.42 -20.43
CA VAL A 56 -0.70 4.82 -21.84
C VAL A 56 0.79 4.94 -22.12
N GLY A 57 1.21 4.56 -23.33
CA GLY A 57 2.57 4.79 -23.82
C GLY A 57 3.20 3.57 -24.49
N LEU A 58 4.33 3.79 -25.16
CA LEU A 58 5.05 2.76 -25.90
C LEU A 58 5.58 1.63 -24.99
N PRO A 59 5.91 0.44 -25.54
CA PRO A 59 6.59 -0.61 -24.76
C PRO A 59 7.93 -0.13 -24.17
N ALA A 60 8.38 -0.75 -23.07
CA ALA A 60 9.59 -0.39 -22.30
C ALA A 60 9.63 1.04 -21.71
N ARG A 61 8.48 1.69 -21.55
CA ARG A 61 8.34 2.99 -20.87
C ARG A 61 7.94 2.88 -19.39
N GLY A 62 8.32 1.82 -18.69
CA GLY A 62 8.02 1.69 -17.25
C GLY A 62 6.52 1.54 -16.85
N LYS A 63 5.57 1.43 -17.79
CA LYS A 63 4.12 1.33 -17.48
C LYS A 63 3.78 0.25 -16.45
N THR A 64 4.20 -1.00 -16.68
CA THR A 64 3.94 -2.11 -15.75
C THR A 64 4.61 -1.90 -14.40
N TYR A 65 5.82 -1.31 -14.38
CA TYR A 65 6.53 -0.96 -13.14
C TYR A 65 5.72 0.06 -12.33
N THR A 66 5.38 1.18 -12.95
CA THR A 66 4.58 2.26 -12.36
C THR A 66 3.23 1.75 -11.89
N GLY A 67 2.54 0.96 -12.70
CA GLY A 67 1.25 0.35 -12.37
C GLY A 67 1.33 -0.54 -11.13
N ARG A 68 2.29 -1.48 -11.08
CA ARG A 68 2.45 -2.37 -9.92
C ARG A 68 2.80 -1.62 -8.64
N LYS A 69 3.73 -0.66 -8.71
CA LYS A 69 4.07 0.18 -7.54
C LYS A 69 2.89 1.01 -7.05
N MET A 70 2.11 1.57 -7.97
CA MET A 70 0.88 2.30 -7.64
C MET A 70 -0.15 1.39 -6.97
N ALA A 71 -0.42 0.20 -7.50
CA ALA A 71 -1.34 -0.75 -6.86
C ALA A 71 -0.86 -1.12 -5.45
N ARG A 72 0.43 -1.41 -5.29
CA ARG A 72 1.02 -1.76 -3.99
C ARG A 72 0.87 -0.62 -2.97
N TYR A 73 1.13 0.62 -3.39
CA TYR A 73 0.94 1.81 -2.57
C TYR A 73 -0.51 2.04 -2.15
N LEU A 74 -1.43 1.94 -3.09
CA LEU A 74 -2.85 2.13 -2.83
C LEU A 74 -3.40 1.04 -1.90
N ASN A 75 -3.02 -0.23 -2.12
CA ASN A 75 -3.35 -1.34 -1.21
C ASN A 75 -2.76 -1.11 0.18
N TRP A 76 -1.49 -0.73 0.27
CA TRP A 76 -0.85 -0.44 1.56
C TRP A 76 -1.61 0.64 2.34
N LEU A 77 -2.10 1.68 1.67
CA LEU A 77 -2.93 2.74 2.26
C LEU A 77 -4.39 2.34 2.57
N GLY A 78 -4.82 1.12 2.25
CA GLY A 78 -6.21 0.69 2.49
C GLY A 78 -7.13 0.73 1.29
N ASN A 79 -6.70 1.17 0.10
CA ASN A 79 -7.54 1.26 -1.10
C ASN A 79 -7.36 0.00 -1.96
N PRO A 80 -8.35 -0.91 -2.01
CA PRO A 80 -8.23 -2.16 -2.76
C PRO A 80 -7.88 -1.88 -4.23
N SER A 81 -6.76 -2.44 -4.68
CA SER A 81 -6.22 -2.15 -6.00
C SER A 81 -5.70 -3.41 -6.70
N ARG A 82 -6.04 -3.60 -7.98
CA ARG A 82 -5.62 -4.75 -8.79
C ARG A 82 -5.11 -4.30 -10.16
N THR A 83 -4.09 -4.96 -10.69
CA THR A 83 -3.55 -4.70 -12.03
C THR A 83 -4.10 -5.71 -13.04
N PHE A 84 -4.65 -5.23 -14.14
CA PHE A 84 -5.13 -5.99 -15.29
C PHE A 84 -4.14 -5.80 -16.44
N ASN A 85 -3.16 -6.69 -16.55
CA ASN A 85 -2.10 -6.59 -17.55
C ASN A 85 -2.51 -7.31 -18.84
N VAL A 86 -2.87 -6.56 -19.88
CA VAL A 86 -3.30 -7.11 -21.18
C VAL A 86 -2.23 -8.00 -21.83
N GLY A 87 -0.96 -7.77 -21.52
CA GLY A 87 0.13 -8.65 -21.94
C GLY A 87 0.04 -10.07 -21.37
N ASN A 88 -0.46 -10.25 -20.13
CA ASN A 88 -0.71 -11.56 -19.53
C ASN A 88 -1.85 -12.28 -20.26
N TYR A 89 -2.97 -11.59 -20.50
CA TYR A 89 -4.10 -12.14 -21.26
C TYR A 89 -3.65 -12.57 -22.67
N ARG A 90 -2.84 -11.75 -23.35
CA ARG A 90 -2.33 -12.11 -24.67
C ARG A 90 -1.47 -13.36 -24.64
N ARG A 91 -0.62 -13.54 -23.63
CA ARG A 91 0.18 -14.76 -23.49
C ARG A 91 -0.69 -16.00 -23.24
N LYS A 92 -1.77 -15.87 -22.49
CA LYS A 92 -2.73 -16.96 -22.27
C LYS A 92 -3.47 -17.34 -23.55
N VAL A 93 -3.94 -16.36 -24.33
CA VAL A 93 -4.79 -16.59 -25.51
C VAL A 93 -3.99 -16.87 -26.78
N ALA A 94 -2.97 -16.07 -27.07
CA ALA A 94 -2.17 -16.15 -28.30
C ALA A 94 -0.81 -16.85 -28.09
N GLY A 95 -0.51 -17.31 -26.88
CA GLY A 95 0.78 -17.90 -26.55
C GLY A 95 1.88 -16.88 -26.24
N ALA A 96 2.93 -17.38 -25.56
CA ALA A 96 4.20 -16.69 -25.40
C ALA A 96 4.99 -16.67 -26.74
N ASN A 97 6.05 -15.87 -26.83
CA ASN A 97 6.97 -15.80 -27.98
C ASN A 97 6.35 -15.35 -29.32
N GLN A 98 5.33 -14.47 -29.28
CA GLN A 98 4.81 -13.84 -30.50
C GLN A 98 5.87 -12.92 -31.13
N PRO A 99 6.18 -13.05 -32.44
CA PRO A 99 7.19 -12.23 -33.10
C PRO A 99 6.75 -10.77 -33.20
N HIS A 100 7.68 -9.84 -33.40
CA HIS A 100 7.36 -8.42 -33.53
C HIS A 100 6.29 -8.11 -34.61
N LEU A 101 6.17 -8.95 -35.66
CA LEU A 101 5.17 -8.83 -36.73
C LEU A 101 3.71 -9.00 -36.25
N PHE A 102 3.49 -9.72 -35.15
CA PHE A 102 2.18 -9.77 -34.49
C PHE A 102 1.72 -8.39 -34.00
N PHE A 103 2.66 -7.47 -33.77
CA PHE A 103 2.37 -6.12 -33.30
C PHE A 103 2.31 -5.09 -34.44
N ASP A 104 2.54 -5.49 -35.69
CA ASP A 104 2.48 -4.60 -36.84
C ASP A 104 1.04 -4.10 -37.06
N PRO A 105 0.80 -2.78 -37.15
CA PRO A 105 -0.54 -2.22 -37.39
C PRO A 105 -1.13 -2.59 -38.77
N SER A 106 -0.31 -3.00 -39.74
CA SER A 106 -0.80 -3.48 -41.04
C SER A 106 -1.39 -4.89 -40.97
N ASN A 107 -1.07 -5.66 -39.91
CA ASN A 107 -1.60 -7.00 -39.68
C ASN A 107 -3.00 -6.93 -39.06
N GLN A 108 -4.02 -6.84 -39.91
CA GLN A 108 -5.43 -6.69 -39.50
C GLN A 108 -5.93 -7.85 -38.62
N GLU A 109 -5.47 -9.07 -38.87
CA GLU A 109 -5.83 -10.23 -38.05
C GLU A 109 -5.27 -10.10 -36.62
N SER A 110 -3.98 -9.77 -36.49
CA SER A 110 -3.36 -9.60 -35.17
C SER A 110 -3.88 -8.35 -34.44
N VAL A 111 -4.31 -7.31 -35.16
CA VAL A 111 -5.03 -6.17 -34.57
C VAL A 111 -6.36 -6.63 -33.95
N ARG A 112 -7.17 -7.41 -34.68
CA ARG A 112 -8.45 -7.94 -34.17
C ARG A 112 -8.26 -8.83 -32.95
N VAL A 113 -7.33 -9.78 -33.02
CA VAL A 113 -7.02 -10.69 -31.90
C VAL A 113 -6.59 -9.89 -30.65
N ARG A 114 -5.72 -8.88 -30.81
CA ARG A 114 -5.29 -8.03 -29.69
C ARG A 114 -6.42 -7.18 -29.12
N GLN A 115 -7.36 -6.74 -29.97
CA GLN A 115 -8.54 -6.00 -29.55
C GLN A 115 -9.46 -6.88 -28.69
N GLU A 116 -9.78 -8.11 -29.15
CA GLU A 116 -10.59 -9.07 -28.38
C GLU A 116 -9.95 -9.43 -27.02
N ILE A 117 -8.63 -9.65 -27.00
CA ILE A 117 -7.89 -9.92 -25.76
C ILE A 117 -7.96 -8.74 -24.79
N ALA A 118 -7.88 -7.52 -25.31
CA ALA A 118 -7.92 -6.33 -24.49
C ALA A 118 -9.35 -6.06 -23.98
N ASP A 119 -10.38 -6.46 -24.72
CA ASP A 119 -11.77 -6.37 -24.29
C ASP A 119 -12.08 -7.41 -23.20
N LEU A 120 -11.57 -8.64 -23.32
CA LEU A 120 -11.62 -9.65 -22.24
C LEU A 120 -11.00 -9.12 -20.94
N ALA A 121 -9.81 -8.51 -21.02
CA ALA A 121 -9.16 -7.93 -19.84
C ALA A 121 -9.93 -6.75 -19.23
N LEU A 122 -10.72 -6.03 -20.04
CA LEU A 122 -11.55 -4.92 -19.60
C LEU A 122 -12.84 -5.41 -18.95
N ASP A 123 -13.42 -6.50 -19.44
CA ASP A 123 -14.58 -7.16 -18.83
C ASP A 123 -14.22 -7.77 -17.47
N ASP A 124 -13.10 -8.50 -17.37
CA ASP A 124 -12.59 -9.03 -16.09
C ASP A 124 -12.33 -7.90 -15.06
N MET A 125 -11.96 -6.72 -15.54
CA MET A 125 -11.78 -5.55 -14.68
C MET A 125 -13.10 -5.03 -14.12
N VAL A 126 -14.14 -4.96 -14.94
CA VAL A 126 -15.49 -4.57 -14.53
C VAL A 126 -16.04 -5.58 -13.53
N ASP A 127 -15.90 -6.87 -13.82
CA ASP A 127 -16.37 -7.95 -12.96
C ASP A 127 -15.70 -7.92 -11.59
N TRP A 128 -14.40 -7.60 -11.53
CA TRP A 128 -13.68 -7.45 -10.27
C TRP A 128 -14.27 -6.35 -9.35
N PHE A 129 -14.74 -5.23 -9.90
CA PHE A 129 -15.40 -4.20 -9.08
C PHE A 129 -16.70 -4.74 -8.46
N THR A 130 -17.48 -5.46 -9.25
CA THR A 130 -18.76 -6.05 -8.84
C THR A 130 -18.55 -7.15 -7.79
N ASP A 131 -17.58 -8.03 -8.01
CA ASP A 131 -17.24 -9.11 -7.09
C ASP A 131 -16.76 -8.62 -5.72
N LEU A 132 -15.95 -7.55 -5.71
CA LEU A 132 -15.51 -6.93 -4.46
C LEU A 132 -16.68 -6.36 -3.67
N GLU A 133 -17.62 -5.70 -4.33
CA GLU A 133 -18.81 -5.16 -3.66
C GLU A 133 -19.67 -6.27 -3.07
N HIS A 134 -19.94 -7.32 -3.83
CA HIS A 134 -20.66 -8.49 -3.32
C HIS A 134 -19.93 -9.17 -2.15
N LYS A 135 -18.59 -9.23 -2.20
CA LYS A 135 -17.79 -9.77 -1.09
C LYS A 135 -17.96 -8.93 0.18
N GLU A 136 -17.82 -7.62 0.06
CA GLU A 136 -18.00 -6.70 1.19
C GLU A 136 -19.43 -6.74 1.75
N GLU A 137 -20.45 -6.85 0.90
CA GLU A 137 -21.85 -7.00 1.33
C GLU A 137 -22.07 -8.29 2.12
N ARG A 138 -21.51 -9.41 1.65
CA ARG A 138 -21.56 -10.69 2.38
C ARG A 138 -20.86 -10.59 3.72
N GLU A 139 -19.68 -9.97 3.79
CA GLU A 139 -18.94 -9.78 5.04
C GLU A 139 -19.70 -8.87 6.02
N ARG A 140 -20.36 -7.81 5.52
CA ARG A 140 -21.22 -6.93 6.33
C ARG A 140 -22.44 -7.66 6.86
N GLU A 141 -23.10 -8.46 6.03
CA GLU A 141 -24.28 -9.23 6.44
C GLU A 141 -23.91 -10.32 7.44
N GLN A 142 -22.82 -11.07 7.20
CA GLN A 142 -22.30 -12.05 8.14
C GLN A 142 -22.03 -11.40 9.50
N PHE A 143 -21.35 -10.25 9.51
CA PHE A 143 -21.10 -9.50 10.74
C PHE A 143 -22.39 -9.04 11.43
N ARG A 144 -23.40 -8.58 10.67
CA ARG A 144 -24.70 -8.19 11.23
C ARG A 144 -25.37 -9.38 11.92
N GLN A 145 -25.32 -10.56 11.31
CA GLN A 145 -25.88 -11.79 11.87
C GLN A 145 -25.15 -12.22 13.14
N ASP A 146 -23.81 -12.20 13.13
CA ASP A 146 -22.99 -12.54 14.31
C ASP A 146 -23.26 -11.57 15.47
N SER A 147 -23.40 -10.28 15.17
CA SER A 147 -23.75 -9.24 16.15
C SER A 147 -25.12 -9.48 16.81
N ILE A 148 -26.13 -9.85 16.02
CA ILE A 148 -27.46 -10.18 16.53
C ILE A 148 -27.39 -11.44 17.40
N ARG A 149 -26.69 -12.47 16.93
CA ARG A 149 -26.52 -13.73 17.66
C ARG A 149 -25.85 -13.52 19.02
N GLU A 150 -24.77 -12.73 19.08
CA GLU A 150 -24.10 -12.39 20.33
C GLU A 150 -25.00 -11.60 21.28
N SER A 151 -25.75 -10.62 20.76
CA SER A 151 -26.67 -9.81 21.57
C SER A 151 -27.79 -10.66 22.19
N LEU A 152 -28.36 -11.58 21.41
CA LEU A 152 -29.36 -12.54 21.88
C LEU A 152 -28.76 -13.51 22.90
N SER A 153 -27.53 -13.99 22.69
CA SER A 153 -26.82 -14.85 23.64
C SER A 153 -26.56 -14.14 24.97
N ALA A 154 -26.14 -12.87 24.94
CA ALA A 154 -25.93 -12.06 26.14
C ALA A 154 -27.25 -11.80 26.89
N ALA A 155 -28.33 -11.50 26.16
CA ALA A 155 -29.67 -11.32 26.74
C ALA A 155 -30.19 -12.62 27.38
N ALA A 156 -29.98 -13.78 26.74
CA ALA A 156 -30.34 -15.08 27.28
C ALA A 156 -29.54 -15.41 28.56
N ALA A 157 -28.23 -15.14 28.57
CA ALA A 157 -27.40 -15.32 29.77
C ALA A 157 -27.84 -14.43 30.95
N ALA A 158 -28.24 -13.19 30.67
CA ALA A 158 -28.80 -12.28 31.67
C ALA A 158 -30.19 -12.72 32.17
N ALA A 159 -31.04 -13.29 31.31
CA ALA A 159 -32.33 -13.83 31.72
C ALA A 159 -32.19 -15.06 32.64
N VAL A 160 -31.19 -15.91 32.40
CA VAL A 160 -30.89 -17.08 33.23
C VAL A 160 -30.36 -16.68 34.62
N SER A 161 -29.61 -15.58 34.74
CA SER A 161 -29.11 -15.11 36.04
C SER A 161 -30.18 -14.43 36.92
N VAL A 162 -31.28 -13.94 36.32
CA VAL A 162 -32.42 -13.35 37.03
C VAL A 162 -33.47 -14.41 37.41
N GLY A 163 -33.46 -15.58 36.75
CA GLY A 163 -34.38 -16.70 36.97
C GLY A 163 -34.07 -17.60 38.18
N GLY A 164 -33.77 -17.01 39.34
CA GLY A 164 -33.62 -17.71 40.61
C GLY A 164 -34.91 -17.74 41.44
N ALA A 165 -36.02 -18.22 40.87
CA ALA A 165 -37.24 -18.52 41.62
C ALA A 165 -37.84 -19.84 41.12
N SER A 166 -37.86 -20.85 42.00
CA SER A 166 -38.35 -22.21 41.72
C SER A 166 -39.80 -22.24 41.24
N PRO A 167 -40.17 -23.16 40.33
CA PRO A 167 -41.56 -23.33 39.89
C PRO A 167 -42.34 -24.20 40.90
N ILE A 168 -43.48 -23.71 41.38
CA ILE A 168 -44.46 -24.48 42.17
C ILE A 168 -45.49 -25.11 41.20
N PRO A 169 -45.86 -26.40 41.35
CA PRO A 169 -46.55 -27.16 40.31
C PRO A 169 -48.05 -26.91 40.27
N ALA A 170 -48.61 -27.04 39.06
CA ALA A 170 -50.04 -26.98 38.79
C ALA A 170 -50.82 -28.05 39.59
N ARG A 171 -51.87 -27.64 40.31
CA ARG A 171 -52.93 -28.53 40.77
C ARG A 171 -54.31 -27.97 40.46
N ARG A 172 -55.10 -28.89 39.88
CA ARG A 172 -56.50 -28.87 39.44
C ARG A 172 -57.45 -27.89 40.14
N LEU A 173 -58.31 -27.30 39.31
CA LEU A 173 -59.60 -26.74 39.70
C LEU A 173 -60.52 -27.83 40.26
N SER A 174 -61.01 -27.62 41.48
CA SER A 174 -62.32 -28.10 41.93
C SER A 174 -62.91 -27.12 42.95
N SER A 175 -64.05 -26.57 42.55
CA SER A 175 -65.17 -25.91 43.24
C SER A 175 -65.29 -25.92 44.78
N PHE A 176 -65.95 -24.84 45.29
CA PHE A 176 -66.58 -24.63 46.62
C PHE A 176 -65.59 -24.49 47.81
N SER A 177 -65.80 -23.73 48.89
CA SER A 177 -66.73 -22.67 49.32
C SER A 177 -66.39 -22.32 50.79
N LEU A 178 -66.56 -21.04 51.16
CA LEU A 178 -66.87 -20.49 52.50
C LEU A 178 -65.90 -20.59 53.70
N SER A 179 -65.54 -19.39 54.17
CA SER A 179 -65.74 -18.86 55.55
C SER A 179 -64.60 -18.87 56.57
N GLY A 180 -64.53 -17.75 57.31
CA GLY A 180 -63.94 -17.57 58.65
C GLY A 180 -62.50 -17.08 58.65
N ALA A 181 -62.21 -15.78 58.87
CA ALA A 181 -62.04 -15.13 60.18
C ALA A 181 -60.88 -15.78 60.99
N SER A 182 -59.92 -15.10 61.61
CA SER A 182 -59.65 -13.71 62.00
C SER A 182 -58.38 -13.78 62.86
N GLY A 183 -57.52 -12.76 62.89
CA GLY A 183 -56.57 -12.61 64.01
C GLY A 183 -55.18 -12.08 63.64
N VAL A 184 -55.00 -10.79 63.83
CA VAL A 184 -53.72 -10.08 64.07
C VAL A 184 -53.68 -9.77 65.60
N PRO A 185 -52.66 -9.15 66.22
CA PRO A 185 -51.20 -9.09 66.03
C PRO A 185 -50.44 -9.44 67.35
N SER A 186 -49.09 -9.45 67.37
CA SER A 186 -48.32 -8.49 68.19
C SER A 186 -46.80 -8.75 68.23
N VAL A 187 -46.12 -7.61 68.16
CA VAL A 187 -44.72 -7.23 68.37
C VAL A 187 -44.06 -7.81 69.63
N GLY A 188 -42.75 -8.09 69.54
CA GLY A 188 -41.86 -8.26 70.71
C GLY A 188 -40.39 -8.03 70.33
N VAL A 189 -39.79 -6.99 70.91
CA VAL A 189 -38.38 -6.58 70.78
C VAL A 189 -37.54 -7.28 71.85
N GLY A 190 -36.33 -7.73 71.50
CA GLY A 190 -35.35 -8.21 72.48
C GLY A 190 -33.95 -8.38 71.87
N ALA A 191 -32.97 -7.64 72.40
CA ALA A 191 -31.57 -7.65 72.00
C ALA A 191 -30.70 -8.33 73.07
N SER A 192 -29.73 -9.16 72.65
CA SER A 192 -28.42 -9.44 73.29
C SER A 192 -27.73 -10.58 72.50
N SER A 193 -26.71 -10.26 71.70
CA SER A 193 -25.27 -10.44 71.94
C SER A 193 -24.76 -11.90 71.96
N LEU A 194 -24.09 -12.35 70.88
CA LEU A 194 -22.65 -12.70 70.85
C LEU A 194 -22.27 -13.53 69.61
N SER A 195 -21.27 -13.02 68.89
CA SER A 195 -20.23 -13.70 68.11
C SER A 195 -20.59 -14.89 67.20
N SER A 196 -20.49 -14.69 65.88
CA SER A 196 -19.41 -15.26 65.04
C SER A 196 -19.76 -15.18 63.55
N ALA A 197 -18.72 -15.12 62.72
CA ALA A 197 -18.68 -15.29 61.26
C ALA A 197 -19.17 -14.12 60.38
N SER A 198 -18.15 -13.41 59.90
CA SER A 198 -18.11 -12.51 58.75
C SER A 198 -18.78 -13.14 57.52
N GLN A 199 -19.88 -12.55 57.05
CA GLN A 199 -20.34 -12.66 55.66
C GLN A 199 -20.31 -11.26 55.06
N GLN A 200 -19.19 -10.95 54.42
CA GLN A 200 -19.11 -9.83 53.48
C GLN A 200 -20.11 -10.10 52.35
N GLN A 201 -21.03 -9.17 52.14
CA GLN A 201 -21.83 -9.08 50.94
C GLN A 201 -20.88 -9.00 49.74
N GLN A 202 -20.77 -10.10 48.98
CA GLN A 202 -20.35 -10.06 47.59
C GLN A 202 -21.42 -9.30 46.82
N GLN A 203 -21.18 -8.01 46.63
CA GLN A 203 -21.80 -7.27 45.56
C GLN A 203 -21.22 -7.86 44.25
N GLN A 204 -21.94 -8.83 43.67
CA GLN A 204 -21.63 -9.33 42.33
C GLN A 204 -21.78 -8.16 41.37
N LYS A 205 -20.65 -7.53 41.02
CA LYS A 205 -20.56 -6.70 39.83
C LYS A 205 -20.85 -7.61 38.65
N ILE A 206 -22.06 -7.49 38.10
CA ILE A 206 -22.37 -7.98 36.77
C ILE A 206 -21.36 -7.31 35.84
N VAL A 207 -20.42 -8.10 35.34
CA VAL A 207 -19.47 -7.70 34.31
C VAL A 207 -20.31 -7.41 33.08
N GLY A 208 -20.53 -6.13 32.81
CA GLY A 208 -21.13 -5.69 31.56
C GLY A 208 -20.18 -6.05 30.44
N SER A 209 -20.55 -7.04 29.63
CA SER A 209 -19.93 -7.31 28.34
C SER A 209 -19.80 -6.00 27.53
N PRO A 210 -18.66 -5.75 26.87
CA PRO A 210 -18.44 -4.50 26.18
C PRO A 210 -19.47 -4.36 25.05
N SER A 211 -20.11 -3.19 24.99
CA SER A 211 -21.10 -2.90 23.96
C SER A 211 -20.48 -3.00 22.56
N LEU A 212 -21.22 -3.55 21.60
CA LEU A 212 -20.78 -3.76 20.22
C LEU A 212 -20.51 -2.47 19.42
N GLY A 213 -21.00 -1.31 19.90
CA GLY A 213 -20.93 -0.02 19.20
C GLY A 213 -19.53 0.41 18.72
N PRO A 214 -18.46 0.26 19.53
CA PRO A 214 -17.10 0.58 19.11
C PRO A 214 -16.54 -0.43 18.10
N LYS A 215 -16.90 -1.74 18.19
CA LYS A 215 -16.50 -2.76 17.20
C LYS A 215 -17.09 -2.46 15.81
N ILE A 216 -18.31 -1.92 15.77
CA ILE A 216 -19.02 -1.50 14.55
C ILE A 216 -18.34 -0.31 13.86
N ALA A 217 -17.79 0.65 14.63
CA ALA A 217 -17.14 1.84 14.07
C ALA A 217 -15.74 1.53 13.50
N VAL A 218 -15.01 0.57 14.09
CA VAL A 218 -13.64 0.21 13.65
C VAL A 218 -13.67 -0.52 12.31
N LYS A 219 -14.46 -1.60 12.14
CA LYS A 219 -14.56 -2.29 10.84
C LYS A 219 -15.17 -1.43 9.73
N LYS A 220 -16.07 -0.48 10.06
CA LYS A 220 -16.67 0.45 9.08
C LYS A 220 -15.71 1.52 8.55
N SER A 221 -14.60 1.81 9.23
CA SER A 221 -13.72 2.94 8.87
C SER A 221 -12.58 2.57 7.89
N GLN A 222 -12.49 1.32 7.43
CA GLN A 222 -11.20 0.72 7.06
C GLN A 222 -11.08 0.09 5.67
N VAL A 223 -12.14 0.09 4.85
CA VAL A 223 -11.97 0.00 3.39
C VAL A 223 -11.69 1.42 2.90
N GLY A 224 -10.61 1.61 2.15
CA GLY A 224 -10.26 2.90 1.55
C GLY A 224 -11.45 3.47 0.77
N ALA A 225 -11.53 4.79 0.70
CA ALA A 225 -12.66 5.48 0.07
C ALA A 225 -12.81 5.19 -1.44
N ALA A 226 -11.87 4.43 -2.02
CA ALA A 226 -11.86 4.05 -3.43
C ALA A 226 -11.38 2.62 -3.66
N ARG A 227 -11.89 2.01 -4.74
CA ARG A 227 -11.38 0.80 -5.38
C ARG A 227 -10.71 1.21 -6.69
N VAL A 228 -9.50 0.72 -6.95
CA VAL A 228 -8.69 1.18 -8.09
C VAL A 228 -8.24 0.01 -8.96
N ALA A 229 -8.76 -0.08 -10.17
CA ALA A 229 -8.25 -0.98 -11.18
C ALA A 229 -7.14 -0.30 -11.98
N ILE A 230 -6.02 -0.99 -12.20
CA ILE A 230 -4.93 -0.51 -13.05
C ILE A 230 -4.96 -1.30 -14.35
N TYR A 231 -5.45 -0.67 -15.41
CA TYR A 231 -5.55 -1.28 -16.73
C TYR A 231 -4.23 -1.07 -17.50
N ASP A 232 -3.35 -2.06 -17.45
CA ASP A 232 -1.97 -1.99 -17.97
C ASP A 232 -1.89 -2.52 -19.41
N ALA A 233 -1.90 -1.58 -20.35
CA ALA A 233 -1.72 -1.80 -21.78
C ALA A 233 -1.00 -0.60 -22.43
N THR A 234 -0.76 -0.65 -23.74
CA THR A 234 -0.18 0.50 -24.46
C THR A 234 -1.18 1.63 -24.65
N ASN A 235 -2.46 1.31 -24.89
CA ASN A 235 -3.56 2.27 -25.09
C ASN A 235 -3.16 3.47 -25.98
N SER A 236 -2.43 3.15 -27.04
CA SER A 236 -1.63 4.09 -27.81
C SER A 236 -2.43 4.91 -28.82
N THR A 237 -3.71 4.60 -29.05
CA THR A 237 -4.57 5.30 -30.00
C THR A 237 -5.75 5.97 -29.29
N LYS A 238 -6.26 7.07 -29.85
CA LYS A 238 -7.44 7.78 -29.32
C LYS A 238 -8.68 6.89 -29.31
N GLU A 239 -8.88 6.12 -30.37
CA GLU A 239 -9.99 5.16 -30.51
C GLU A 239 -10.02 4.16 -29.36
N ARG A 240 -8.87 3.52 -29.04
CA ARG A 240 -8.79 2.56 -27.93
C ARG A 240 -9.12 3.21 -26.59
N ARG A 241 -8.70 4.46 -26.37
CA ARG A 241 -9.00 5.21 -25.15
C ARG A 241 -10.49 5.56 -25.04
N GLN A 242 -11.14 5.89 -26.16
CA GLN A 242 -12.58 6.13 -26.21
C GLN A 242 -13.36 4.87 -25.82
N ILE A 243 -12.98 3.70 -26.35
CA ILE A 243 -13.62 2.41 -25.98
C ILE A 243 -13.54 2.17 -24.47
N ILE A 244 -12.39 2.42 -23.84
CA ILE A 244 -12.22 2.28 -22.39
C ILE A 244 -13.14 3.23 -21.63
N MET A 245 -13.21 4.51 -22.04
CA MET A 245 -14.08 5.51 -21.42
C MET A 245 -15.55 5.11 -21.54
N ASP A 246 -16.01 4.76 -22.73
CA ASP A 246 -17.41 4.38 -23.00
C ASP A 246 -17.82 3.14 -22.21
N ARG A 247 -16.94 2.13 -22.09
CA ARG A 247 -17.19 0.93 -21.31
C ARG A 247 -17.28 1.24 -19.82
N CYS A 248 -16.35 2.03 -19.29
CA CYS A 248 -16.33 2.40 -17.87
C CYS A 248 -17.50 3.30 -17.48
N GLU A 249 -17.90 4.25 -18.35
CA GLU A 249 -19.03 5.14 -18.10
C GLU A 249 -20.34 4.37 -17.93
N LYS A 250 -20.58 3.34 -18.77
CA LYS A 250 -21.76 2.46 -18.66
C LYS A 250 -21.85 1.75 -17.30
N GLU A 251 -20.71 1.49 -16.67
CA GLU A 251 -20.60 0.76 -15.40
C GLU A 251 -20.36 1.70 -14.19
N ASN A 252 -20.51 3.02 -14.38
CA ASN A 252 -20.26 4.05 -13.38
C ASN A 252 -18.85 3.97 -12.75
N ILE A 253 -17.85 3.72 -13.60
CA ILE A 253 -16.43 3.67 -13.23
C ILE A 253 -15.76 4.94 -13.74
N GLN A 254 -15.12 5.70 -12.85
CA GLN A 254 -14.33 6.87 -13.25
C GLN A 254 -13.08 6.42 -13.99
N VAL A 255 -12.63 7.20 -14.98
CA VAL A 255 -11.40 6.88 -15.74
C VAL A 255 -10.37 7.99 -15.55
N MET A 256 -9.12 7.59 -15.30
CA MET A 256 -7.95 8.45 -15.35
C MET A 256 -6.86 7.77 -16.16
N PHE A 257 -6.19 8.51 -17.04
CA PHE A 257 -5.06 7.98 -17.80
C PHE A 257 -3.72 8.34 -17.16
N VAL A 258 -2.76 7.42 -17.19
CA VAL A 258 -1.36 7.68 -16.81
C VAL A 258 -0.48 7.34 -18.01
N GLU A 259 -0.05 8.38 -18.72
CA GLU A 259 0.83 8.26 -19.86
C GLU A 259 2.28 8.35 -19.44
N SER A 260 3.08 7.35 -19.78
CA SER A 260 4.53 7.39 -19.59
C SER A 260 5.24 7.60 -20.93
N ILE A 261 5.91 8.74 -21.02
CA ILE A 261 6.74 9.14 -22.15
C ILE A 261 8.17 9.19 -21.66
N CYS A 262 9.07 8.58 -22.41
CA CYS A 262 10.49 8.66 -22.14
C CYS A 262 11.18 8.76 -23.51
N ASP A 263 12.23 9.55 -23.64
CA ASP A 263 13.12 9.54 -24.82
C ASP A 263 14.57 9.23 -24.44
N ARG A 264 14.83 9.09 -23.15
CA ARG A 264 16.10 8.64 -22.56
C ARG A 264 16.42 7.18 -22.86
N MET A 265 17.47 6.96 -23.65
CA MET A 265 17.84 5.62 -24.14
C MET A 265 18.39 4.71 -23.04
N ASP A 266 19.19 5.25 -22.12
CA ASP A 266 19.70 4.57 -20.93
C ASP A 266 18.56 3.90 -20.13
N VAL A 267 17.45 4.63 -19.95
CA VAL A 267 16.27 4.14 -19.24
C VAL A 267 15.52 3.06 -20.03
N ILE A 268 15.35 3.24 -21.35
CA ILE A 268 14.68 2.25 -22.22
C ILE A 268 15.43 0.92 -22.18
N LEU A 269 16.74 0.98 -22.37
CA LEU A 269 17.61 -0.18 -22.44
C LEU A 269 17.65 -0.91 -21.10
N ALA A 270 17.78 -0.17 -19.99
CA ALA A 270 17.68 -0.73 -18.65
C ALA A 270 16.34 -1.47 -18.46
N ASN A 271 15.22 -0.86 -18.85
CA ASN A 271 13.90 -1.49 -18.78
C ASN A 271 13.80 -2.75 -19.65
N ILE A 272 14.43 -2.78 -20.83
CA ILE A 272 14.42 -3.98 -21.68
C ILE A 272 15.22 -5.10 -21.03
N LYS A 273 16.42 -4.80 -20.53
CA LYS A 273 17.30 -5.79 -19.91
C LYS A 273 16.68 -6.38 -18.63
N GLU A 274 16.21 -5.52 -17.74
CA GLU A 274 15.72 -5.94 -16.42
C GLU A 274 14.43 -6.76 -16.51
N VAL A 275 13.55 -6.41 -17.46
CA VAL A 275 12.16 -6.88 -17.46
C VAL A 275 11.80 -7.69 -18.70
N LYS A 276 12.38 -7.39 -19.86
CA LYS A 276 11.96 -7.99 -21.13
C LYS A 276 12.80 -9.19 -21.52
N LEU A 277 14.08 -9.23 -21.17
CA LEU A 277 14.90 -10.42 -21.41
C LEU A 277 14.51 -11.60 -20.51
N SER A 278 13.99 -11.31 -19.31
CA SER A 278 13.43 -12.30 -18.38
C SER A 278 11.94 -12.56 -18.58
N SER A 279 11.32 -11.93 -19.58
CA SER A 279 9.88 -12.09 -19.87
C SER A 279 9.62 -13.43 -20.55
N PRO A 280 8.47 -14.09 -20.30
CA PRO A 280 8.08 -15.31 -21.01
C PRO A 280 8.01 -15.12 -22.54
N ASP A 281 7.88 -13.88 -23.03
CA ASP A 281 7.91 -13.54 -24.46
C ASP A 281 9.25 -13.81 -25.16
N TYR A 282 10.33 -13.98 -24.40
CA TYR A 282 11.69 -14.19 -24.92
C TYR A 282 12.38 -15.37 -24.25
N GLU A 283 11.58 -16.28 -23.69
CA GLU A 283 12.12 -17.48 -23.06
C GLU A 283 12.92 -18.29 -24.10
N ASN A 284 14.15 -18.66 -23.75
CA ASN A 284 15.11 -19.35 -24.63
C ASN A 284 15.54 -18.56 -25.88
N VAL A 285 15.23 -17.26 -25.99
CA VAL A 285 15.72 -16.40 -27.07
C VAL A 285 17.05 -15.77 -26.64
N PRO A 286 18.12 -15.83 -27.46
CA PRO A 286 19.37 -15.14 -27.15
C PRO A 286 19.15 -13.64 -26.91
N ALA A 287 19.82 -13.08 -25.90
CA ALA A 287 19.59 -11.69 -25.46
C ALA A 287 19.69 -10.66 -26.59
N GLU A 288 20.67 -10.80 -27.48
CA GLU A 288 20.83 -9.90 -28.63
C GLU A 288 19.63 -9.96 -29.61
N GLN A 289 19.14 -11.17 -29.89
CA GLN A 289 17.97 -11.37 -30.76
C GLN A 289 16.69 -10.84 -30.11
N ALA A 290 16.53 -11.07 -28.80
CA ALA A 290 15.40 -10.55 -28.03
C ALA A 290 15.36 -9.01 -28.03
N VAL A 291 16.51 -8.35 -27.89
CA VAL A 291 16.61 -6.88 -28.02
C VAL A 291 16.19 -6.44 -29.42
N LYS A 292 16.70 -7.07 -30.50
CA LYS A 292 16.36 -6.70 -31.89
C LYS A 292 14.86 -6.85 -32.19
N ASP A 293 14.25 -7.96 -31.79
CA ASP A 293 12.80 -8.19 -31.95
C ASP A 293 11.98 -7.18 -31.14
N PHE A 294 12.32 -6.97 -29.86
CA PHE A 294 11.58 -6.05 -29.01
C PHE A 294 11.64 -4.60 -29.51
N MET A 295 12.78 -4.19 -30.07
CA MET A 295 12.94 -2.86 -30.65
C MET A 295 12.11 -2.68 -31.90
N SER A 296 12.04 -3.70 -32.76
CA SER A 296 11.12 -3.74 -33.91
C SER A 296 9.66 -3.66 -33.45
N ARG A 297 9.32 -4.30 -32.33
CA ARG A 297 7.99 -4.19 -31.71
C ARG A 297 7.69 -2.76 -31.25
N ILE A 298 8.63 -2.05 -30.60
CA ILE A 298 8.44 -0.63 -30.23
C ILE A 298 8.19 0.22 -31.47
N TYR A 299 8.95 -0.02 -32.55
CA TYR A 299 8.78 0.68 -33.82
C TYR A 299 7.38 0.47 -34.42
N HIS A 300 6.82 -0.73 -34.39
CA HIS A 300 5.46 -0.97 -34.85
C HIS A 300 4.41 -0.18 -34.07
N TYR A 301 4.56 -0.06 -32.75
CA TYR A 301 3.69 0.78 -31.93
C TYR A 301 3.86 2.28 -32.22
N SER A 302 5.07 2.75 -32.55
CA SER A 302 5.32 4.17 -32.78
C SER A 302 4.65 4.72 -34.05
N LYS A 303 4.42 3.86 -35.06
CA LYS A 303 3.73 4.22 -36.31
C LYS A 303 2.34 4.82 -36.07
N THR A 304 1.60 4.27 -35.11
CA THR A 304 0.19 4.60 -34.82
C THR A 304 0.01 5.28 -33.47
N TYR A 305 1.08 5.62 -32.76
CA TYR A 305 0.97 6.21 -31.43
C TYR A 305 0.48 7.67 -31.48
N GLU A 306 -0.58 7.92 -30.72
CA GLU A 306 -1.21 9.21 -30.50
C GLU A 306 -1.15 9.53 -29.00
N THR A 307 -0.38 10.56 -28.64
CA THR A 307 -0.26 11.00 -27.25
C THR A 307 -1.57 11.55 -26.72
N LEU A 308 -1.76 11.54 -25.40
CA LEU A 308 -2.93 12.15 -24.79
C LEU A 308 -2.98 13.64 -25.10
N SER A 309 -4.12 14.14 -25.57
CA SER A 309 -4.34 15.59 -25.73
C SER A 309 -5.45 16.06 -24.81
N ARG A 310 -5.36 17.33 -24.39
CA ARG A 310 -6.41 18.00 -23.58
C ARG A 310 -7.74 18.07 -24.30
N THR A 311 -7.76 17.90 -25.61
CA THR A 311 -8.97 17.96 -26.46
C THR A 311 -9.79 16.67 -26.44
N GLU A 312 -9.22 15.57 -25.95
CA GLU A 312 -9.93 14.28 -25.89
C GLU A 312 -11.12 14.33 -24.92
N ASN A 313 -12.14 13.53 -25.23
CA ASN A 313 -13.38 13.45 -24.48
C ASN A 313 -14.02 14.83 -24.19
N ASN A 314 -14.21 15.65 -25.22
CA ASN A 314 -14.78 17.00 -25.10
C ASN A 314 -14.07 17.88 -24.05
N SER A 315 -12.74 17.73 -23.95
CA SER A 315 -11.89 18.42 -22.96
C SER A 315 -12.16 18.06 -21.50
N THR A 316 -12.77 16.91 -21.23
CA THR A 316 -13.04 16.41 -19.87
C THR A 316 -12.14 15.25 -19.45
N ILE A 317 -11.22 14.80 -20.30
CA ILE A 317 -10.30 13.71 -20.00
C ILE A 317 -9.42 13.99 -18.77
N SER A 318 -9.40 13.08 -17.79
CA SER A 318 -8.51 13.14 -16.65
C SER A 318 -7.23 12.37 -16.94
N PHE A 319 -6.06 13.02 -16.86
CA PHE A 319 -4.79 12.33 -17.08
C PHE A 319 -3.59 12.93 -16.35
N VAL A 320 -2.55 12.10 -16.26
CA VAL A 320 -1.18 12.50 -15.91
C VAL A 320 -0.24 12.03 -17.01
N LYS A 321 0.62 12.92 -17.50
CA LYS A 321 1.78 12.56 -18.32
C LYS A 321 3.03 12.61 -17.46
N LEU A 322 3.75 11.50 -17.41
CA LEU A 322 5.07 11.38 -16.80
C LEU A 322 6.10 11.39 -17.94
N ILE A 323 6.85 12.48 -18.05
CA ILE A 323 7.86 12.67 -19.08
C ILE A 323 9.23 12.45 -18.46
N ASN A 324 10.02 11.59 -19.10
CA ASN A 324 11.38 11.24 -18.68
C ASN A 324 11.46 10.90 -17.19
N VAL A 325 10.67 9.90 -16.77
CA VAL A 325 10.71 9.40 -15.39
C VAL A 325 10.36 10.49 -14.37
N GLY A 326 9.44 11.40 -14.73
CA GLY A 326 8.96 12.45 -13.83
C GLY A 326 9.76 13.75 -13.85
N GLU A 327 10.77 13.90 -14.72
CA GLU A 327 11.45 15.19 -14.98
C GLU A 327 10.44 16.30 -15.29
N ARG A 328 9.38 15.97 -16.04
CA ARG A 328 8.21 16.83 -16.24
C ARG A 328 6.94 16.04 -16.02
N VAL A 329 5.99 16.65 -15.31
CA VAL A 329 4.68 16.07 -15.01
C VAL A 329 3.61 17.02 -15.51
N LEU A 330 2.75 16.56 -16.41
CA LEU A 330 1.55 17.30 -16.82
C LEU A 330 0.33 16.66 -16.21
N VAL A 331 -0.51 17.44 -15.53
CA VAL A 331 -1.73 16.97 -14.89
C VAL A 331 -2.91 17.70 -15.53
N ASN A 332 -3.94 16.95 -15.93
CA ASN A 332 -5.14 17.50 -16.53
C ASN A 332 -6.39 16.95 -15.85
N ASN A 333 -7.31 17.87 -15.51
CA ASN A 333 -8.66 17.57 -15.02
C ASN A 333 -8.74 16.53 -13.87
N VAL A 334 -7.83 16.60 -12.90
CA VAL A 334 -7.86 15.77 -11.69
C VAL A 334 -8.77 16.43 -10.66
N ARG A 335 -9.84 15.74 -10.23
CA ARG A 335 -10.87 16.31 -9.34
C ARG A 335 -11.13 15.50 -8.07
N GLY A 336 -10.81 14.21 -8.06
CA GLY A 336 -11.06 13.33 -6.91
C GLY A 336 -9.86 13.20 -5.96
N TYR A 337 -10.12 12.95 -4.68
CA TYR A 337 -9.07 12.72 -3.66
C TYR A 337 -8.11 11.60 -4.08
N ILE A 338 -8.63 10.43 -4.47
CA ILE A 338 -7.80 9.28 -4.84
C ILE A 338 -6.94 9.58 -6.09
N GLN A 339 -7.48 10.33 -7.05
CA GLN A 339 -6.73 10.76 -8.23
C GLN A 339 -5.59 11.72 -7.84
N SER A 340 -5.85 12.71 -6.97
CA SER A 340 -4.81 13.60 -6.44
C SER A 340 -3.73 12.85 -5.68
N ARG A 341 -4.09 11.79 -4.94
CA ARG A 341 -3.15 10.91 -4.24
C ARG A 341 -2.28 10.11 -5.21
N ILE A 342 -2.87 9.59 -6.30
CA ILE A 342 -2.13 8.96 -7.38
C ILE A 342 -1.14 9.95 -8.01
N VAL A 343 -1.58 11.16 -8.37
CA VAL A 343 -0.70 12.21 -8.90
C VAL A 343 0.47 12.45 -7.96
N TYR A 344 0.20 12.65 -6.68
CA TYR A 344 1.23 12.93 -5.68
C TYR A 344 2.24 11.78 -5.55
N PHE A 345 1.78 10.53 -5.54
CA PHE A 345 2.66 9.36 -5.56
C PHE A 345 3.52 9.32 -6.82
N LEU A 346 2.92 9.50 -8.00
CA LEU A 346 3.62 9.46 -9.29
C LEU A 346 4.68 10.56 -9.42
N MET A 347 4.44 11.76 -8.87
CA MET A 347 5.40 12.85 -8.83
C MET A 347 6.63 12.56 -7.96
N ASN A 348 6.50 11.65 -6.99
CA ASN A 348 7.58 11.21 -6.12
C ASN A 348 8.11 9.83 -6.52
N LEU A 349 7.61 9.23 -7.60
CA LEU A 349 8.00 7.88 -7.97
C LEU A 349 9.35 7.88 -8.66
N ASN A 350 10.26 7.05 -8.16
CA ASN A 350 11.51 6.79 -8.83
C ASN A 350 11.71 5.31 -9.20
N ILE A 351 12.18 5.10 -10.44
CA ILE A 351 12.45 3.80 -11.03
C ILE A 351 13.94 3.42 -11.03
N THR A 352 14.85 4.34 -10.66
CA THR A 352 16.29 4.06 -10.58
C THR A 352 16.57 2.96 -9.55
N PRO A 353 17.41 1.96 -9.88
CA PRO A 353 17.85 0.94 -8.94
C PRO A 353 18.52 1.54 -7.71
N ARG A 354 18.08 1.12 -6.53
CA ARG A 354 18.59 1.60 -5.23
C ARG A 354 18.27 0.60 -4.13
N CYS A 355 18.88 0.80 -2.97
CA CYS A 355 18.57 0.04 -1.77
C CYS A 355 18.24 0.94 -0.57
N VAL A 356 17.53 0.37 0.39
CA VAL A 356 17.29 0.94 1.71
C VAL A 356 17.69 -0.09 2.76
N TYR A 357 18.28 0.38 3.86
CA TYR A 357 18.66 -0.45 4.99
C TYR A 357 17.71 -0.20 6.15
N PHE A 358 17.21 -1.26 6.76
CA PHE A 358 16.46 -1.21 8.00
C PHE A 358 17.26 -1.83 9.12
N SER A 359 17.21 -1.20 10.28
CA SER A 359 17.60 -1.82 11.52
C SER A 359 16.67 -1.37 12.63
N ARG A 360 16.35 -2.24 13.57
CA ARG A 360 15.78 -1.77 14.84
C ARG A 360 16.86 -1.05 15.63
N HIS A 361 16.45 -0.20 16.56
CA HIS A 361 17.35 0.17 17.66
C HIS A 361 17.97 -1.09 18.30
N GLY A 362 19.14 -0.94 18.91
CA GLY A 362 19.71 -1.96 19.79
C GLY A 362 18.73 -2.36 20.89
N GLU A 363 18.93 -3.53 21.49
CA GLU A 363 18.10 -4.02 22.58
C GLU A 363 17.97 -2.96 23.70
N SER A 364 16.74 -2.54 24.02
CA SER A 364 16.47 -1.58 25.09
C SER A 364 16.23 -2.25 26.43
N MET A 365 16.31 -1.47 27.52
CA MET A 365 15.96 -1.95 28.86
C MET A 365 14.50 -2.44 28.94
N TYR A 366 13.58 -1.85 28.17
CA TYR A 366 12.20 -2.32 28.09
C TYR A 366 12.07 -3.64 27.31
N ASN A 367 12.92 -3.87 26.29
CA ASN A 367 12.94 -5.18 25.64
C ASN A 367 13.34 -6.27 26.65
N VAL A 368 14.40 -6.05 27.43
CA VAL A 368 14.85 -6.98 28.47
C VAL A 368 13.75 -7.24 29.51
N ALA A 369 12.98 -6.21 29.87
CA ALA A 369 11.88 -6.31 30.83
C ALA A 369 10.57 -6.83 30.24
N GLY A 370 10.49 -7.12 28.93
CA GLY A 370 9.26 -7.57 28.27
C GLY A 370 8.19 -6.48 28.10
N LYS A 371 8.55 -5.20 28.26
CA LYS A 371 7.63 -4.05 28.21
C LYS A 371 7.49 -3.47 26.80
N ILE A 372 6.28 -3.02 26.46
CA ILE A 372 6.00 -2.32 25.21
C ILE A 372 6.05 -0.79 25.37
N GLY A 373 6.22 -0.07 24.25
CA GLY A 373 6.19 1.39 24.24
C GLY A 373 7.37 2.06 24.95
N GLY A 374 7.10 3.23 25.54
CA GLY A 374 8.02 4.02 26.35
C GLY A 374 9.22 4.60 25.60
N ASP A 375 10.12 5.22 26.38
CA ASP A 375 11.36 5.87 25.90
C ASP A 375 12.60 5.41 26.70
N ALA A 376 12.72 4.09 26.85
CA ALA A 376 13.81 3.47 27.59
C ALA A 376 15.16 3.54 26.85
N ASP A 377 16.24 3.61 27.63
CA ASP A 377 17.62 3.55 27.15
C ASP A 377 17.99 2.16 26.58
N LEU A 378 19.07 2.12 25.80
CA LEU A 378 19.71 0.88 25.40
C LEU A 378 20.20 0.07 26.61
N SER A 379 20.05 -1.25 26.52
CA SER A 379 20.70 -2.22 27.40
C SER A 379 22.21 -2.30 27.12
N PRO A 380 23.00 -2.97 27.98
CA PRO A 380 24.40 -3.23 27.68
C PRO A 380 24.63 -3.93 26.33
N ARG A 381 23.77 -4.90 25.96
CA ARG A 381 23.84 -5.57 24.66
C ARG A 381 23.43 -4.64 23.51
N GLY A 382 22.45 -3.77 23.74
CA GLY A 382 22.05 -2.73 22.79
C GLY A 382 23.19 -1.75 22.48
N TRP A 383 23.97 -1.34 23.49
CA TRP A 383 25.17 -0.53 23.28
C TRP A 383 26.26 -1.27 22.49
N GLN A 384 26.49 -2.56 22.78
CA GLN A 384 27.41 -3.38 21.97
C GLN A 384 26.99 -3.41 20.50
N TYR A 385 25.69 -3.53 20.22
CA TYR A 385 25.17 -3.48 18.86
C TYR A 385 25.42 -2.12 18.21
N ALA A 386 25.14 -1.02 18.92
CA ALA A 386 25.39 0.34 18.45
C ALA A 386 26.88 0.57 18.09
N THR A 387 27.80 0.01 18.87
CA THR A 387 29.24 0.08 18.59
C THR A 387 29.69 -0.77 17.39
N ARG A 388 29.01 -1.88 17.09
CA ARG A 388 29.33 -2.75 15.93
C ARG A 388 28.66 -2.33 14.63
N LEU A 389 27.58 -1.56 14.70
CA LEU A 389 26.82 -1.12 13.54
C LEU A 389 27.64 -0.36 12.49
N PRO A 390 28.58 0.56 12.84
CA PRO A 390 29.38 1.27 11.85
C PRO A 390 30.23 0.36 10.96
N GLU A 391 30.85 -0.67 11.54
CA GLU A 391 31.66 -1.62 10.78
C GLU A 391 30.78 -2.45 9.83
N LEU A 392 29.61 -2.88 10.29
CA LEU A 392 28.68 -3.63 9.46
C LEU A 392 28.20 -2.78 8.27
N ILE A 393 27.82 -1.52 8.51
CA ILE A 393 27.36 -0.60 7.46
C ILE A 393 28.48 -0.27 6.48
N ALA A 394 29.72 -0.06 6.95
CA ALA A 394 30.86 0.22 6.08
C ALA A 394 31.06 -0.90 5.04
N ARG A 395 31.02 -2.17 5.46
CA ARG A 395 31.12 -3.33 4.54
C ARG A 395 30.02 -3.31 3.47
N GLN A 396 28.81 -2.92 3.84
CA GLN A 396 27.68 -2.85 2.91
C GLN A 396 27.77 -1.68 1.92
N MET A 397 28.46 -0.60 2.28
CA MET A 397 28.67 0.55 1.37
C MET A 397 29.66 0.24 0.24
N ASP A 398 30.64 -0.63 0.49
CA ASP A 398 31.58 -1.08 -0.56
C ASP A 398 30.85 -1.86 -1.67
N ASP A 399 29.87 -2.69 -1.28
CA ASP A 399 29.02 -3.44 -2.23
C ASP A 399 28.14 -2.51 -3.06
N VAL A 400 27.62 -1.42 -2.46
CA VAL A 400 26.81 -0.42 -3.16
C VAL A 400 27.63 0.30 -4.23
N ALA A 401 28.87 0.72 -3.92
CA ALA A 401 29.75 1.35 -4.89
C ALA A 401 30.05 0.41 -6.08
N THR A 402 30.30 -0.87 -5.79
CA THR A 402 30.58 -1.88 -6.82
C THR A 402 29.38 -2.09 -7.73
N SER A 403 28.20 -2.29 -7.14
CA SER A 403 26.94 -2.45 -7.88
C SER A 403 26.60 -1.24 -8.75
N ALA A 404 26.87 -0.03 -8.25
CA ALA A 404 26.64 1.21 -9.01
C ALA A 404 27.57 1.33 -10.23
N ARG A 405 28.85 0.93 -10.09
CA ARG A 405 29.82 0.92 -11.20
C ARG A 405 29.45 -0.10 -12.28
N GLU A 406 29.07 -1.31 -11.88
CA GLU A 406 28.64 -2.35 -12.82
C GLU A 406 27.39 -1.93 -13.60
N ALA A 407 26.41 -1.31 -12.93
CA ALA A 407 25.21 -0.78 -13.58
C ALA A 407 25.54 0.31 -14.62
N ALA A 408 26.49 1.21 -14.31
CA ALA A 408 26.94 2.25 -15.23
C ALA A 408 27.67 1.66 -16.45
N SER A 409 28.58 0.71 -16.24
CA SER A 409 29.32 0.05 -17.34
C SER A 409 28.37 -0.70 -18.29
N ALA A 410 27.40 -1.43 -17.74
CA ALA A 410 26.40 -2.14 -18.53
C ALA A 410 25.53 -1.19 -19.37
N ALA A 411 25.23 0.01 -18.88
CA ALA A 411 24.48 1.02 -19.64
C ALA A 411 25.29 1.56 -20.83
N ASP A 412 26.60 1.78 -20.67
CA ASP A 412 27.49 2.26 -21.72
C ASP A 412 27.70 1.23 -22.85
N GLU A 413 27.90 -0.04 -22.50
CA GLU A 413 27.99 -1.14 -23.46
C GLU A 413 26.73 -1.24 -24.33
N MET A 414 25.55 -1.12 -23.71
CA MET A 414 24.27 -1.22 -24.42
C MET A 414 24.00 0.00 -25.30
N ASN A 415 24.35 1.20 -24.85
CA ASN A 415 24.28 2.40 -25.70
C ASN A 415 25.15 2.26 -26.95
N THR A 416 26.28 1.56 -26.84
CA THR A 416 27.18 1.29 -27.96
C THR A 416 26.56 0.28 -28.95
N ALA A 417 26.02 -0.84 -28.46
CA ALA A 417 25.31 -1.83 -29.30
C ALA A 417 24.09 -1.23 -30.01
N TRP A 418 23.36 -0.33 -29.35
CA TRP A 418 22.23 0.38 -29.96
C TRP A 418 22.64 1.28 -31.13
N ARG A 419 23.80 1.94 -31.04
CA ARG A 419 24.36 2.76 -32.12
C ARG A 419 24.67 1.91 -33.36
N GLY A 420 25.26 0.74 -33.18
CA GLY A 420 25.56 -0.21 -34.27
C GLY A 420 24.30 -0.76 -34.97
N TRP A 421 23.19 -0.93 -34.22
CA TRP A 421 21.91 -1.33 -34.82
C TRP A 421 21.29 -0.22 -35.68
N LEU A 422 21.31 1.04 -35.20
CA LEU A 422 20.76 2.19 -35.92
C LEU A 422 21.58 2.57 -37.16
N SER A 423 22.91 2.44 -37.11
CA SER A 423 23.79 2.68 -38.25
C SER A 423 23.62 1.63 -39.37
N GLY A 424 22.92 0.52 -39.08
CA GLY A 424 22.76 -0.61 -40.00
C GLY A 424 23.97 -1.54 -40.03
N GLU A 425 25.01 -1.30 -39.22
CA GLU A 425 26.22 -2.10 -39.13
C GLU A 425 25.92 -3.52 -38.58
N ASP A 426 24.94 -3.65 -37.69
CA ASP A 426 24.56 -4.92 -37.05
C ASP A 426 23.29 -5.59 -37.64
N GLY A 427 22.97 -5.29 -38.90
CA GLY A 427 21.82 -5.87 -39.60
C GLY A 427 20.47 -5.26 -39.19
N GLY A 428 20.46 -3.95 -38.90
CA GLY A 428 19.23 -3.19 -38.63
C GLY A 428 18.19 -3.35 -39.75
N VAL A 429 16.91 -3.24 -39.40
CA VAL A 429 15.78 -3.46 -40.33
C VAL A 429 15.85 -2.44 -41.46
N ALA A 430 16.38 -2.85 -42.62
CA ALA A 430 16.08 -2.18 -43.87
C ALA A 430 14.56 -2.24 -44.05
N GLY A 431 13.92 -1.08 -44.28
CA GLY A 431 12.52 -1.09 -44.69
C GLY A 431 12.34 -1.97 -45.93
N SER A 432 11.11 -2.36 -46.24
CA SER A 432 10.75 -3.08 -47.48
C SER A 432 11.31 -2.45 -48.76
N ASP A 433 11.75 -1.19 -48.68
CA ASP A 433 12.27 -0.38 -49.76
C ASP A 433 13.81 -0.29 -49.77
N GLY A 434 14.52 -1.11 -48.97
CA GLY A 434 15.98 -1.15 -48.95
C GLY A 434 16.67 0.12 -48.42
N LYS A 435 15.91 1.08 -47.88
CA LYS A 435 16.46 2.26 -47.21
C LYS A 435 16.73 1.92 -45.74
N ALA A 436 17.96 2.17 -45.31
CA ALA A 436 18.29 2.30 -43.89
C ALA A 436 17.24 3.21 -43.24
N VAL A 437 16.80 2.89 -42.01
CA VAL A 437 15.89 3.75 -41.23
C VAL A 437 16.59 5.09 -41.05
N ALA A 438 16.31 6.00 -41.97
CA ALA A 438 17.04 7.24 -42.09
C ALA A 438 16.77 8.05 -40.83
N ALA A 439 17.86 8.36 -40.13
CA ALA A 439 17.95 9.43 -39.15
C ALA A 439 17.74 10.81 -39.81
N GLY A 440 16.65 10.99 -40.57
CA GLY A 440 16.46 12.13 -41.46
C GLY A 440 15.00 12.54 -41.73
N GLU A 441 14.00 11.70 -41.41
CA GLU A 441 12.60 12.18 -41.36
C GLU A 441 12.27 12.52 -39.92
N GLY A 442 12.11 13.82 -39.64
CA GLY A 442 12.01 14.40 -38.30
C GLY A 442 11.21 13.54 -37.33
N ALA A 443 11.88 13.04 -36.28
CA ALA A 443 11.24 12.25 -35.25
C ALA A 443 9.99 12.98 -34.76
N LYS A 444 8.82 12.32 -34.84
CA LYS A 444 7.56 12.91 -34.35
C LYS A 444 7.78 13.37 -32.91
N ARG A 445 7.67 14.68 -32.68
CA ARG A 445 7.87 15.32 -31.38
C ARG A 445 6.53 15.79 -30.86
N ILE A 446 6.33 15.65 -29.56
CA ILE A 446 5.17 16.19 -28.87
C ILE A 446 5.31 17.73 -28.89
N PRO A 447 4.24 18.50 -29.13
CA PRO A 447 4.28 19.96 -28.98
C PRO A 447 4.81 20.37 -27.59
N GLU A 448 5.52 21.50 -27.50
CA GLU A 448 6.13 21.95 -26.24
C GLU A 448 5.08 22.17 -25.14
N GLU A 449 3.92 22.72 -25.51
CA GLU A 449 2.77 22.93 -24.63
C GLU A 449 2.14 21.62 -24.10
N GLU A 450 2.39 20.49 -24.77
CA GLU A 450 1.91 19.17 -24.39
C GLU A 450 3.03 18.25 -23.84
N GLY A 451 4.26 18.76 -23.71
CA GLY A 451 5.37 18.06 -23.06
C GLY A 451 6.70 18.03 -23.82
N GLY A 452 6.74 18.35 -25.12
CA GLY A 452 8.00 18.56 -25.86
C GLY A 452 8.94 17.35 -26.03
N ALA A 453 8.56 16.14 -25.62
CA ALA A 453 9.42 14.95 -25.70
C ALA A 453 9.35 14.29 -27.09
N ALA A 454 10.41 13.58 -27.47
CA ALA A 454 10.39 12.80 -28.71
C ALA A 454 9.56 11.52 -28.52
N ILE A 455 8.67 11.20 -29.47
CA ILE A 455 7.86 9.97 -29.41
C ILE A 455 8.74 8.73 -29.57
N PHE A 456 9.69 8.82 -30.49
CA PHE A 456 10.77 7.87 -30.67
C PHE A 456 12.08 8.62 -30.46
N PRO A 457 13.07 8.07 -29.76
CA PRO A 457 14.34 8.73 -29.55
C PRO A 457 14.93 9.17 -30.90
N ALA A 458 15.01 10.48 -31.12
CA ALA A 458 15.69 11.06 -32.26
C ALA A 458 17.20 10.92 -32.01
N PHE A 459 17.95 10.38 -32.97
CA PHE A 459 19.40 10.44 -32.91
C PHE A 459 19.86 11.50 -33.90
N ASP A 460 20.47 12.56 -33.38
CA ASP A 460 21.20 13.53 -34.19
C ASP A 460 22.58 12.90 -34.48
N ILE A 461 22.77 12.39 -35.70
CA ILE A 461 24.01 11.71 -36.12
C ILE A 461 25.15 12.74 -36.32
N SER A 462 24.85 14.04 -36.35
CA SER A 462 25.83 15.09 -36.68
C SER A 462 26.84 15.40 -35.59
N ASP A 463 26.60 15.03 -34.33
CA ASP A 463 27.58 15.19 -33.26
C ASP A 463 28.18 13.83 -32.89
N GLY A 464 29.37 13.54 -33.45
CA GLY A 464 30.22 12.40 -33.13
C GLY A 464 30.78 12.39 -31.69
N GLY A 465 30.02 12.91 -30.72
CA GLY A 465 30.31 12.93 -29.29
C GLY A 465 29.31 12.08 -28.52
N SER A 466 29.79 11.32 -27.54
CA SER A 466 28.92 10.72 -26.52
C SER A 466 28.12 11.83 -25.83
N VAL A 467 26.79 11.88 -26.06
CA VAL A 467 25.87 12.80 -25.36
C VAL A 467 25.90 12.53 -23.84
N VAL A 468 26.20 11.28 -23.46
CA VAL A 468 26.44 10.85 -22.07
C VAL A 468 27.68 11.55 -21.48
N ASN A 469 28.73 11.74 -22.28
CA ASN A 469 29.93 12.48 -21.87
C ASN A 469 29.74 14.00 -21.89
N ALA A 470 28.86 14.54 -22.74
CA ALA A 470 28.59 15.98 -22.80
C ALA A 470 27.88 16.50 -21.54
N GLN A 471 26.92 15.72 -21.00
CA GLN A 471 26.24 16.06 -19.74
C GLN A 471 27.15 15.89 -18.50
N ARG A 472 28.06 14.90 -18.50
CA ARG A 472 29.11 14.76 -17.47
C ARG A 472 30.10 15.93 -17.47
N ARG A 473 30.53 16.39 -18.65
CA ARG A 473 31.50 17.49 -18.81
C ARG A 473 30.93 18.87 -18.42
N GLN A 474 29.65 19.14 -18.66
CA GLN A 474 29.03 20.41 -18.25
C GLN A 474 28.81 20.53 -16.74
N ARG A 475 28.80 19.41 -15.99
CA ARG A 475 28.71 19.40 -14.53
C ARG A 475 30.04 19.60 -13.81
N GLY A 476 31.17 19.74 -14.52
CA GLY A 476 32.47 19.96 -13.91
C GLY A 476 32.98 18.76 -13.09
N ASP A 477 32.50 17.56 -13.39
CA ASP A 477 32.86 16.35 -12.66
C ASP A 477 34.17 15.79 -13.22
N GLY A 478 35.29 16.27 -12.68
CA GLY A 478 36.57 15.59 -12.81
C GLY A 478 36.42 14.18 -12.23
N GLY A 479 36.94 13.16 -12.92
CA GLY A 479 36.81 11.76 -12.54
C GLY A 479 37.56 11.38 -11.25
N GLU A 480 37.13 11.90 -10.11
CA GLU A 480 37.37 11.32 -8.80
C GLU A 480 36.19 10.40 -8.46
N ASP A 481 36.49 9.15 -8.10
CA ASP A 481 35.50 8.19 -7.61
C ASP A 481 34.71 8.80 -6.44
N VAL A 482 33.46 9.22 -6.69
CA VAL A 482 32.57 9.73 -5.64
C VAL A 482 32.28 8.59 -4.67
N LYS A 483 32.88 8.65 -3.48
CA LYS A 483 32.66 7.67 -2.42
C LYS A 483 31.17 7.59 -2.06
N PRO A 484 30.56 6.39 -1.95
CA PRO A 484 29.18 6.25 -1.50
C PRO A 484 28.97 6.95 -0.17
N THR A 485 27.87 7.68 -0.07
CA THR A 485 27.42 8.33 1.16
C THR A 485 26.18 7.62 1.70
N LEU A 486 25.84 7.85 2.96
CA LEU A 486 24.65 7.25 3.59
C LEU A 486 23.96 8.34 4.38
N THR A 487 22.63 8.31 4.41
CA THR A 487 21.85 9.09 5.36
C THR A 487 21.18 8.19 6.38
N VAL A 488 21.25 8.56 7.66
CA VAL A 488 20.64 7.81 8.76
C VAL A 488 19.35 8.50 9.18
N TRP A 489 18.24 7.78 9.19
CA TRP A 489 16.97 8.24 9.72
C TRP A 489 16.67 7.53 11.03
N THR A 490 16.29 8.28 12.05
CA THR A 490 15.92 7.77 13.37
C THR A 490 14.53 8.26 13.76
N SER A 491 13.91 7.57 14.72
CA SER A 491 12.78 8.15 15.45
C SER A 491 13.24 9.26 16.39
N THR A 492 12.30 9.88 17.11
CA THR A 492 12.62 10.84 18.19
C THR A 492 12.92 10.16 19.53
N LEU A 493 12.78 8.83 19.63
CA LEU A 493 12.99 8.07 20.86
C LEU A 493 14.47 7.76 21.10
N LYS A 494 14.89 7.81 22.38
CA LYS A 494 16.29 7.71 22.82
C LYS A 494 17.00 6.50 22.24
N ARG A 495 16.36 5.33 22.28
CA ARG A 495 16.97 4.07 21.82
C ARG A 495 17.41 4.10 20.36
N THR A 496 16.68 4.76 19.45
CA THR A 496 17.13 4.87 18.04
C THR A 496 18.27 5.87 17.90
N ILE A 497 18.20 6.98 18.65
CA ILE A 497 19.24 8.03 18.66
C ILE A 497 20.56 7.48 19.23
N GLN A 498 20.50 6.75 20.34
CA GLN A 498 21.64 6.08 20.97
C GLN A 498 22.23 5.00 20.05
N THR A 499 21.40 4.25 19.33
CA THR A 499 21.91 3.26 18.36
C THR A 499 22.67 3.93 17.22
N ALA A 500 22.21 5.11 16.79
CA ALA A 500 22.84 5.88 15.72
C ALA A 500 24.09 6.66 16.17
N SER A 501 24.37 6.80 17.47
CA SER A 501 25.36 7.77 17.99
C SER A 501 26.80 7.52 17.51
N HIS A 502 27.11 6.28 17.12
CA HIS A 502 28.43 5.90 16.62
C HIS A 502 28.55 5.95 15.08
N LEU A 503 27.46 6.27 14.36
CA LEU A 503 27.47 6.40 12.90
C LEU A 503 27.88 7.81 12.49
N ALA A 504 29.03 7.91 11.80
CA ALA A 504 29.58 9.17 11.29
C ALA A 504 28.92 9.63 9.97
N TYR A 505 27.59 9.54 9.90
CA TYR A 505 26.79 9.92 8.73
C TYR A 505 25.76 10.99 9.11
N PRO A 506 25.28 11.82 8.17
CA PRO A 506 24.18 12.74 8.42
C PRO A 506 22.96 12.02 9.01
N GLN A 507 22.44 12.53 10.13
CA GLN A 507 21.33 11.93 10.86
C GLN A 507 20.12 12.86 10.86
N TRP A 508 18.95 12.33 10.53
CA TRP A 508 17.68 13.05 10.53
C TRP A 508 16.67 12.35 11.40
N GLN A 509 16.04 13.10 12.32
CA GLN A 509 15.02 12.57 13.21
C GLN A 509 13.64 12.80 12.61
N TRP A 510 12.85 11.75 12.53
CA TRP A 510 11.48 11.79 12.03
C TRP A 510 10.53 11.36 13.14
N LYS A 511 9.67 12.27 13.59
CA LYS A 511 8.61 11.91 14.55
C LYS A 511 7.66 10.84 13.99
N ALA A 512 7.47 10.84 12.67
CA ALA A 512 6.70 9.80 11.99
C ALA A 512 7.32 8.39 12.13
N LEU A 513 8.58 8.26 12.54
CA LEU A 513 9.24 6.98 12.81
C LEU A 513 9.16 6.55 14.28
N ASP A 514 8.50 7.30 15.18
CA ASP A 514 8.25 6.87 16.56
C ASP A 514 7.47 5.54 16.57
N GLU A 515 7.76 4.67 17.54
CA GLU A 515 7.06 3.38 17.69
C GLU A 515 5.53 3.58 17.78
N LEU A 516 4.78 2.55 17.40
CA LEU A 516 3.33 2.53 17.55
C LEU A 516 2.94 2.87 18.99
N ASP A 517 2.07 3.88 19.14
CA ASP A 517 1.62 4.34 20.46
C ASP A 517 0.64 3.33 21.08
N SER A 518 1.05 2.72 22.19
CA SER A 518 0.23 1.77 22.95
C SER A 518 -0.75 2.43 23.94
N GLY A 519 -0.82 3.77 23.99
CA GLY A 519 -1.76 4.52 24.82
C GLY A 519 -1.69 4.11 26.28
N VAL A 520 -2.84 3.72 26.85
CA VAL A 520 -2.92 3.26 28.25
C VAL A 520 -2.08 2.01 28.57
N CYS A 521 -1.64 1.28 27.55
CA CYS A 521 -0.80 0.08 27.71
C CYS A 521 0.71 0.37 27.62
N ASP A 522 1.12 1.64 27.49
CA ASP A 522 2.53 2.02 27.42
C ASP A 522 3.29 1.65 28.71
N GLY A 523 4.45 1.01 28.56
CA GLY A 523 5.31 0.58 29.67
C GLY A 523 4.84 -0.68 30.40
N LEU A 524 3.80 -1.36 29.92
CA LEU A 524 3.33 -2.64 30.45
C LEU A 524 3.94 -3.82 29.70
N THR A 525 4.01 -4.96 30.38
CA THR A 525 4.25 -6.28 29.78
C THR A 525 2.96 -6.82 29.13
N TYR A 526 3.08 -7.82 28.24
CA TYR A 526 1.88 -8.42 27.65
C TYR A 526 1.03 -9.16 28.69
N GLU A 527 1.66 -9.77 29.68
CA GLU A 527 1.01 -10.44 30.81
C GLU A 527 0.20 -9.42 31.65
N GLU A 528 0.78 -8.26 31.96
CA GLU A 528 0.05 -7.19 32.66
C GLU A 528 -1.13 -6.64 31.84
N ILE A 529 -1.01 -6.59 30.51
CA ILE A 529 -2.10 -6.16 29.62
C ILE A 529 -3.22 -7.19 29.63
N GLU A 530 -2.91 -8.48 29.57
CA GLU A 530 -3.89 -9.57 29.63
C GLU A 530 -4.65 -9.56 30.96
N GLU A 531 -3.94 -9.33 32.08
CA GLU A 531 -4.56 -9.25 33.41
C GLU A 531 -5.42 -7.99 33.61
N ARG A 532 -4.92 -6.82 33.20
CA ARG A 532 -5.59 -5.52 33.45
C ARG A 532 -6.64 -5.16 32.41
N HIS A 533 -6.45 -5.61 31.18
CA HIS A 533 -7.26 -5.27 30.02
C HIS A 533 -7.54 -6.52 29.13
N PRO A 534 -8.20 -7.57 29.66
CA PRO A 534 -8.39 -8.85 28.96
C PRO A 534 -9.19 -8.70 27.66
N GLU A 535 -10.18 -7.81 27.64
CA GLU A 535 -10.99 -7.54 26.43
C GLU A 535 -10.17 -6.88 25.32
N ASP A 536 -9.28 -5.97 25.68
CA ASP A 536 -8.38 -5.29 24.74
C ASP A 536 -7.34 -6.26 24.19
N PHE A 537 -6.80 -7.14 25.05
CA PHE A 537 -5.86 -8.19 24.65
C PHE A 537 -6.50 -9.15 23.62
N ALA A 538 -7.71 -9.62 23.90
CA ALA A 538 -8.45 -10.51 23.00
C ALA A 538 -8.83 -9.81 21.69
N ALA A 539 -9.32 -8.56 21.75
CA ALA A 539 -9.68 -7.80 20.54
C ALA A 539 -8.47 -7.52 19.64
N ARG A 540 -7.29 -7.30 20.24
CA ARG A 540 -6.03 -7.14 19.50
C ARG A 540 -5.58 -8.43 18.83
N ASP A 541 -5.80 -9.58 19.45
CA ASP A 541 -5.42 -10.86 18.85
C ASP A 541 -6.36 -11.30 17.72
N ASP A 542 -7.63 -10.91 17.79
CA ASP A 542 -8.63 -11.12 16.73
C ASP A 542 -8.29 -10.32 15.46
N ASP A 543 -8.07 -9.01 15.60
CA ASP A 543 -7.74 -8.12 14.48
C ASP A 543 -6.62 -7.13 14.84
N LYS A 544 -5.38 -7.64 14.80
CA LYS A 544 -4.19 -6.88 15.20
C LYS A 544 -3.87 -5.69 14.32
N TYR A 545 -4.28 -5.69 13.05
CA TYR A 545 -4.00 -4.58 12.15
C TYR A 545 -4.89 -3.37 12.48
N ASN A 546 -6.17 -3.64 12.71
CA ASN A 546 -7.19 -2.61 12.91
C ASN A 546 -7.45 -2.26 14.37
N TYR A 547 -7.07 -3.12 15.31
CA TYR A 547 -7.17 -2.83 16.73
C TYR A 547 -6.39 -1.55 17.06
N ARG A 548 -7.08 -0.57 17.64
CA ARG A 548 -6.50 0.68 18.13
C ARG A 548 -6.45 0.65 19.64
N TYR A 549 -5.26 0.83 20.21
CA TYR A 549 -5.11 1.00 21.65
C TYR A 549 -5.91 2.21 22.16
N LYS A 550 -6.48 2.11 23.36
CA LYS A 550 -7.17 3.23 24.01
C LYS A 550 -6.18 4.37 24.24
N GLY A 551 -6.45 5.52 23.62
CA GLY A 551 -5.56 6.68 23.66
C GLY A 551 -4.27 6.53 22.83
N GLY A 552 -4.16 5.49 21.99
CA GLY A 552 -3.00 5.23 21.15
C GLY A 552 -3.39 4.95 19.69
N GLU A 553 -2.59 4.11 19.03
CA GLU A 553 -2.65 3.84 17.59
C GLU A 553 -3.03 2.39 17.26
N SER A 554 -3.49 2.19 16.03
CA SER A 554 -3.54 0.89 15.33
C SER A 554 -2.41 0.80 14.29
N TYR A 555 -2.18 -0.37 13.69
CA TYR A 555 -1.28 -0.45 12.53
C TYR A 555 -1.83 0.34 11.33
N ALA A 556 -3.15 0.43 11.18
CA ALA A 556 -3.77 1.27 10.16
C ALA A 556 -3.44 2.76 10.35
N ASP A 557 -3.39 3.24 11.60
CA ASP A 557 -2.97 4.62 11.91
C ASP A 557 -1.49 4.84 11.64
N LEU A 558 -0.67 3.87 12.07
CA LEU A 558 0.76 3.87 11.82
C LEU A 558 1.08 3.95 10.32
N VAL A 559 0.39 3.17 9.47
CA VAL A 559 0.55 3.21 8.01
C VAL A 559 0.25 4.61 7.47
N ARG A 560 -0.86 5.24 7.91
CA ARG A 560 -1.19 6.61 7.49
C ARG A 560 -0.15 7.62 7.95
N ARG A 561 0.38 7.47 9.17
CA ARG A 561 1.47 8.31 9.71
C ARG A 561 2.78 8.14 8.94
N LEU A 562 3.05 6.94 8.42
CA LEU A 562 4.26 6.62 7.66
C LEU A 562 4.19 7.01 6.18
N ASP A 563 3.05 7.45 5.66
CA ASP A 563 2.89 7.84 4.26
C ASP A 563 3.92 8.88 3.78
N PRO A 564 4.23 9.97 4.52
CA PRO A 564 5.28 10.91 4.12
C PRO A 564 6.68 10.29 4.08
N VAL A 565 6.99 9.38 5.02
CA VAL A 565 8.27 8.65 5.06
C VAL A 565 8.37 7.75 3.83
N MET A 566 7.29 7.02 3.54
CA MET A 566 7.20 6.14 2.39
C MET A 566 7.41 6.89 1.07
N LEU A 567 6.76 8.05 0.90
CA LEU A 567 6.94 8.87 -0.29
C LEU A 567 8.37 9.39 -0.45
N GLU A 568 9.03 9.78 0.63
CA GLU A 568 10.43 10.21 0.56
C GLU A 568 11.37 9.05 0.19
N LEU A 569 11.09 7.82 0.66
CA LEU A 569 11.82 6.61 0.22
C LEU A 569 11.59 6.28 -1.26
N GLU A 570 10.38 6.54 -1.78
CA GLU A 570 10.10 6.37 -3.22
C GLU A 570 10.75 7.45 -4.08
N ARG A 571 10.87 8.67 -3.55
CA ARG A 571 11.50 9.82 -4.21
C ARG A 571 13.00 9.71 -4.31
N HIS A 572 13.63 9.11 -3.31
CA HIS A 572 15.07 8.98 -3.24
C HIS A 572 15.66 8.39 -4.53
N HIS A 573 16.63 9.08 -5.13
CA HIS A 573 17.06 8.83 -6.51
C HIS A 573 18.52 8.49 -6.70
N GLU A 574 19.31 8.67 -5.65
CA GLU A 574 20.76 8.50 -5.71
C GLU A 574 21.12 7.05 -5.41
N SER A 575 21.52 6.29 -6.43
CA SER A 575 21.94 4.90 -6.28
C SER A 575 23.18 4.75 -5.38
N ASN A 576 24.01 5.79 -5.28
CA ASN A 576 25.23 5.86 -4.46
C ASN A 576 25.02 6.50 -3.07
N HIS A 577 23.77 6.81 -2.68
CA HIS A 577 23.45 7.47 -1.41
C HIS A 577 22.31 6.77 -0.64
N PRO A 578 22.43 5.50 -0.25
CA PRO A 578 21.36 4.78 0.43
C PRO A 578 20.90 5.44 1.74
N ILE A 579 19.70 5.05 2.18
CA ILE A 579 19.11 5.46 3.46
C ILE A 579 19.16 4.28 4.43
N LEU A 580 19.64 4.52 5.65
CA LEU A 580 19.53 3.60 6.78
C LEU A 580 18.46 4.11 7.74
N ILE A 581 17.39 3.35 7.93
CA ILE A 581 16.37 3.63 8.93
C ILE A 581 16.66 2.81 10.19
N ILE A 582 16.96 3.49 11.29
CA ILE A 582 17.01 2.91 12.63
C ILE A 582 15.66 3.18 13.32
N GLY A 583 14.78 2.19 13.26
CA GLY A 583 13.39 2.32 13.69
C GLY A 583 13.00 1.31 14.78
N HIS A 584 11.72 0.98 14.80
CA HIS A 584 11.12 0.11 15.81
C HIS A 584 10.37 -1.07 15.18
N GLN A 585 9.85 -1.96 16.02
CA GLN A 585 9.30 -3.22 15.54
C GLN A 585 8.03 -3.00 14.70
N ALA A 586 7.05 -2.22 15.17
CA ALA A 586 5.82 -2.01 14.40
C ALA A 586 6.06 -1.12 13.17
N VAL A 587 6.86 -0.06 13.34
CA VAL A 587 7.24 0.88 12.26
C VAL A 587 7.91 0.16 11.09
N LEU A 588 8.94 -0.64 11.37
CA LEU A 588 9.67 -1.35 10.31
C LEU A 588 8.84 -2.47 9.70
N ARG A 589 7.94 -3.12 10.45
CA ARG A 589 6.94 -4.04 9.86
C ARG A 589 6.10 -3.34 8.81
N ALA A 590 5.57 -2.16 9.11
CA ALA A 590 4.70 -1.42 8.21
C ALA A 590 5.43 -0.99 6.92
N LEU A 591 6.65 -0.46 7.03
CA LEU A 591 7.47 -0.10 5.87
C LEU A 591 7.92 -1.32 5.06
N TYR A 592 8.38 -2.37 5.73
CA TYR A 592 8.79 -3.61 5.07
C TYR A 592 7.62 -4.29 4.34
N ALA A 593 6.42 -4.28 4.92
CA ALA A 593 5.22 -4.80 4.30
C ALA A 593 4.90 -4.11 2.97
N TYR A 594 5.10 -2.78 2.88
CA TYR A 594 4.98 -2.08 1.61
C TYR A 594 5.94 -2.64 0.55
N PHE A 595 7.23 -2.76 0.86
CA PHE A 595 8.24 -3.13 -0.15
C PHE A 595 8.11 -4.58 -0.61
N MET A 596 7.75 -5.48 0.32
CA MET A 596 7.59 -6.90 0.05
C MET A 596 6.18 -7.28 -0.40
N GLY A 597 5.21 -6.37 -0.32
CA GLY A 597 3.84 -6.61 -0.78
C GLY A 597 2.98 -7.45 0.15
N TYR A 598 3.27 -7.46 1.45
CA TYR A 598 2.44 -8.17 2.45
C TYR A 598 1.08 -7.51 2.62
N SER A 599 0.05 -8.33 2.81
CA SER A 599 -1.31 -7.87 3.11
C SER A 599 -1.41 -7.24 4.50
N HIS A 600 -2.52 -6.53 4.77
CA HIS A 600 -2.80 -5.99 6.10
C HIS A 600 -2.96 -7.06 7.18
N GLU A 601 -3.37 -8.27 6.81
CA GLU A 601 -3.46 -9.38 7.75
C GLU A 601 -2.09 -9.92 8.18
N GLU A 602 -1.12 -9.91 7.26
CA GLU A 602 0.24 -10.43 7.49
C GLU A 602 1.17 -9.40 8.13
N LEU A 603 1.01 -8.11 7.77
CA LEU A 603 1.87 -7.00 8.17
C LEU A 603 2.20 -6.96 9.68
N PRO A 604 1.23 -7.08 10.62
CA PRO A 604 1.50 -7.02 12.06
C PRO A 604 2.34 -8.18 12.62
N TYR A 605 2.58 -9.21 11.80
CA TYR A 605 3.24 -10.46 12.19
C TYR A 605 4.58 -10.69 11.48
N VAL A 606 4.97 -9.81 10.54
CA VAL A 606 6.28 -9.91 9.89
C VAL A 606 7.42 -9.92 10.92
N LYS A 607 8.43 -10.78 10.72
CA LYS A 607 9.56 -10.90 11.65
C LYS A 607 10.66 -9.86 11.35
N ILE A 608 10.79 -8.88 12.24
CA ILE A 608 11.87 -7.87 12.24
C ILE A 608 12.68 -8.03 13.56
N PRO A 609 13.72 -8.87 13.57
CA PRO A 609 14.48 -9.18 14.79
C PRO A 609 15.37 -8.01 15.24
N LEU A 610 15.74 -8.00 16.53
CA LEU A 610 16.80 -7.11 17.04
C LEU A 610 18.18 -7.51 16.46
N HIS A 611 19.11 -6.56 16.51
CA HIS A 611 20.53 -6.74 16.15
C HIS A 611 20.76 -7.33 14.73
N THR A 612 19.87 -7.00 13.81
CA THR A 612 19.92 -7.47 12.42
C THR A 612 19.68 -6.29 11.49
N VAL A 613 20.59 -6.07 10.55
CA VAL A 613 20.39 -5.12 9.45
C VAL A 613 19.71 -5.86 8.31
N ILE A 614 18.65 -5.29 7.76
CA ILE A 614 17.91 -5.82 6.61
C ILE A 614 18.16 -4.85 5.45
N LYS A 615 18.76 -5.33 4.36
CA LYS A 615 18.93 -4.57 3.12
C LYS A 615 17.82 -4.96 2.16
N LEU A 616 17.14 -3.95 1.65
CA LEU A 616 16.08 -4.07 0.67
C LEU A 616 16.56 -3.43 -0.63
N THR A 617 16.79 -4.25 -1.66
CA THR A 617 17.22 -3.79 -2.98
C THR A 617 16.01 -3.80 -3.92
N PHE A 618 15.62 -2.62 -4.42
CA PHE A 618 14.45 -2.49 -5.28
C PHE A 618 14.75 -2.99 -6.69
N LYS A 619 13.86 -3.85 -7.21
CA LYS A 619 13.90 -4.38 -8.58
C LYS A 619 12.61 -4.02 -9.31
N ALA A 620 12.57 -4.26 -10.61
CA ALA A 620 11.41 -3.95 -11.44
C ALA A 620 10.10 -4.61 -10.96
N TYR A 621 10.19 -5.84 -10.44
CA TYR A 621 9.01 -6.65 -10.10
C TYR A 621 8.94 -7.05 -8.63
N GLY A 622 9.77 -6.47 -7.78
CA GLY A 622 9.78 -6.80 -6.36
C GLY A 622 10.92 -6.14 -5.62
N CYS A 623 11.25 -6.73 -4.48
CA CYS A 623 12.35 -6.31 -3.64
C CYS A 623 13.17 -7.55 -3.28
N ILE A 624 14.48 -7.46 -3.41
CA ILE A 624 15.41 -8.48 -2.90
C ILE A 624 15.73 -8.11 -1.46
N GLU A 625 15.70 -9.11 -0.57
CA GLU A 625 16.00 -8.95 0.83
C GLU A 625 17.29 -9.70 1.20
N GLU A 626 18.15 -9.03 1.96
CA GLU A 626 19.33 -9.62 2.56
C GLU A 626 19.36 -9.26 4.05
N ARG A 627 19.70 -10.23 4.93
CA ARG A 627 19.73 -10.02 6.39
C ARG A 627 21.13 -10.26 6.95
N PHE A 628 21.64 -9.27 7.67
CA PHE A 628 22.95 -9.28 8.30
C PHE A 628 22.79 -9.25 9.81
N LYS A 629 22.81 -10.43 10.43
CA LYS A 629 22.74 -10.58 11.88
C LYS A 629 24.10 -10.31 12.50
N VAL A 630 24.14 -9.49 13.55
CA VAL A 630 25.35 -9.28 14.35
C VAL A 630 25.41 -10.37 15.42
N ASP A 631 26.61 -10.88 15.70
CA ASP A 631 26.87 -11.89 16.74
C ASP A 631 26.81 -11.28 18.16
N ILE A 632 25.62 -10.78 18.50
CA ILE A 632 25.27 -10.23 19.81
C ILE A 632 23.84 -10.70 20.10
N GLU A 633 23.68 -11.47 21.18
CA GLU A 633 22.37 -11.95 21.58
C GLU A 633 21.39 -10.80 21.89
N ALA A 634 20.10 -11.06 21.66
CA ALA A 634 19.01 -10.19 22.04
C ALA A 634 17.77 -11.03 22.37
N VAL A 635 16.89 -10.50 23.21
CA VAL A 635 15.58 -11.11 23.48
C VAL A 635 14.72 -11.16 22.21
N ASP A 636 13.89 -12.19 22.07
CA ASP A 636 12.89 -12.23 21.02
C ASP A 636 11.62 -11.48 21.48
N THR A 637 11.22 -10.49 20.70
CA THR A 637 10.03 -9.66 20.95
C THR A 637 8.89 -9.98 19.98
N HIS A 638 9.04 -11.02 19.16
CA HIS A 638 8.04 -11.44 18.20
C HIS A 638 7.01 -12.35 18.86
N ARG A 639 5.73 -11.97 18.77
CA ARG A 639 4.59 -12.80 19.17
C ARG A 639 3.88 -13.32 17.92
N PRO A 640 3.84 -14.63 17.67
CA PRO A 640 3.17 -15.22 16.51
C PRO A 640 1.65 -15.09 16.62
N ARG A 641 0.94 -15.29 15.50
CA ARG A 641 -0.52 -15.39 15.48
C ARG A 641 -0.95 -16.71 16.12
N LEU A 642 -1.88 -16.67 17.08
CA LEU A 642 -2.30 -17.85 17.85
C LEU A 642 -2.86 -19.00 16.97
N HIS A 643 -3.41 -18.70 15.79
CA HIS A 643 -3.91 -19.72 14.86
C HIS A 643 -2.82 -20.62 14.22
N ASN A 644 -1.54 -20.24 14.29
CA ASN A 644 -0.44 -21.05 13.72
C ASN A 644 0.23 -22.01 14.72
N ALA A 645 -0.21 -22.06 15.98
CA ALA A 645 0.39 -22.97 16.98
C ALA A 645 0.03 -24.45 16.79
N LEU A 646 -0.81 -24.81 15.81
CA LEU A 646 -1.27 -26.18 15.53
C LEU A 646 -0.81 -26.75 14.17
N LEU A 647 0.10 -26.09 13.46
CA LEU A 647 0.70 -26.66 12.25
C LEU A 647 2.21 -26.92 12.45
N PRO A 648 2.72 -28.14 12.19
CA PRO A 648 4.13 -28.45 12.37
C PRO A 648 5.03 -27.57 11.50
N GLN A 649 6.17 -27.15 12.06
CA GLN A 649 7.22 -26.34 11.43
C GLN A 649 8.00 -27.13 10.36
N SER A 650 7.34 -27.53 9.29
CA SER A 650 8.00 -28.17 8.15
C SER A 650 7.46 -27.66 6.82
N VAL A 651 7.38 -26.34 6.64
CA VAL A 651 7.44 -25.68 5.32
C VAL A 651 8.02 -24.28 5.53
N MET A 652 9.36 -24.17 5.51
CA MET A 652 10.03 -22.93 5.13
C MET A 652 10.64 -23.19 3.75
N GLU A 653 9.78 -23.23 2.74
CA GLU A 653 10.16 -23.06 1.34
C GLU A 653 9.66 -21.68 0.90
N GLU A 654 10.43 -21.07 0.01
CA GLU A 654 10.32 -19.69 -0.49
C GLU A 654 8.88 -19.31 -0.89
N PRO A 655 8.49 -18.02 -0.86
CA PRO A 655 7.28 -17.58 -1.52
C PRO A 655 7.46 -17.71 -3.04
N GLY A 656 7.12 -18.90 -3.54
CA GLY A 656 6.94 -19.18 -4.94
C GLY A 656 5.82 -18.30 -5.49
N ILE A 657 6.12 -17.67 -6.61
CA ILE A 657 5.14 -17.10 -7.53
C ILE A 657 4.34 -18.29 -8.08
N GLU A 658 3.25 -18.72 -7.44
CA GLU A 658 2.22 -19.60 -8.02
C GLU A 658 1.19 -19.96 -6.95
N ASP A 659 -0.01 -19.36 -7.01
CA ASP A 659 -1.27 -20.02 -6.62
C ASP A 659 -2.48 -19.10 -6.97
N GLU A 660 -2.72 -18.89 -8.27
CA GLU A 660 -4.07 -18.59 -8.81
C GLU A 660 -4.64 -19.81 -9.57
N GLU A 661 -3.95 -20.94 -9.64
CA GLU A 661 -4.25 -22.02 -10.61
C GLU A 661 -5.23 -23.12 -10.14
N LYS A 662 -5.88 -23.00 -8.97
CA LYS A 662 -6.78 -24.07 -8.46
C LYS A 662 -8.27 -23.72 -8.32
N LYS A 663 -8.76 -22.69 -9.00
CA LYS A 663 -10.23 -22.47 -9.16
C LYS A 663 -10.74 -22.35 -10.60
N GLU A 664 -9.88 -22.49 -11.62
CA GLU A 664 -10.27 -22.34 -13.03
C GLU A 664 -10.41 -23.70 -13.76
N LYS A 665 -11.27 -24.58 -13.24
CA LYS A 665 -11.86 -25.69 -14.04
C LYS A 665 -13.37 -25.73 -13.88
N LYS A 666 -14.01 -24.67 -14.36
CA LYS A 666 -15.41 -24.63 -14.83
C LYS A 666 -15.68 -23.22 -15.36
N VAL A 667 -15.35 -22.97 -16.62
CA VAL A 667 -16.20 -22.40 -17.70
C VAL A 667 -15.51 -22.75 -19.01
#